data_AF-A0A3D3WGH3-F1
#
_entry.id   AF-A0A3D3WGH3-F1
#
_cell.length_a   1.000
_cell.length_b   1.000
_cell.length_c   1.000
_cell.angle_alpha   90.00
_cell.angle_beta   90.00
_cell.angle_gamma   90.00
#
_symmetry.space_group_name_H-M   'P 1'
#
loop_
_entity.id
_entity.type
_entity.pdbx_description
1 polymer ?
#
loop_
_entity_poly.entity_id
_entity_poly.type
_entity_poly.pdbx_seq_one_letter_code
_entity_poly.pdbx_strand_id
1 'polypeptide(L)'
;FQKVIDQIEREAEEAVRGGAEHLILDDRNTSAKRMAIPSVLAVGAVHTHLVRRQLRTFTSINLLSGECLDVHHFAVLIGVGATTVTPWLAEASLRDRYSRGLFKGLTLETVIGNYRTAIENGLLKIMSKMGISVLASYRGGYNFESLGLSRSLVSQYFPPMTSRISGLGLTGIFSQIRALHQQAWAEQQTVLPVGGFFRFRKSGESHAFDANTIHAMQRACDTGSYDAWKAYSAGVAKGGPVNLRDLLDFVPQYAAKATDDVQSITAIRKRLVSPGISLGALSPEAHETLSIAMNRIGAKSDSGEGGEDPARFVLRENGDNPSSAIKQVASGRFGVTAEYLNSCEELEIKVAQGAKPGEGGQLPGIKVDSLIARLRHSTPGVTLISPPPHHDIYSIEDLAQLIYDLKQINPKARVCVKLVASTGIGTIAAGVAKAKADTILISGHGGGTGASPQSSIKHAGLPWEMGLSEAHQVLTMNGLRDKVILRTDGGLKTGRDVVIAAMLGADEYGIGTSSLIAMGCIMVRQCHSNTCPVGVCTQRDDLRAKFTGTPEKVVQLFTHLAEEVREILASLGVSSLEEIVGRTDMLRQVSRGYAALDDLDLNPILVRANGTAKRKTPSLARNEVPDTLDAFILKDASHALERGQRTQLSYNVRNTERAVGTRLSSHITQKFGMTGLKEATITVRLRGSAGQSLGAFAVQGLKLDVYGDANDYVGKGLSG
;
A
#
# COMPACT_ATOMS: atom_id res chain seq x y z
N PHE A 1 -15.16 -21.12 29.23
CA PHE A 1 -14.82 -19.82 28.63
C PHE A 1 -16.08 -19.01 28.33
N GLN A 2 -16.97 -19.44 27.42
CA GLN A 2 -18.28 -18.79 27.14
C GLN A 2 -19.05 -18.39 28.42
N LYS A 3 -19.30 -19.33 29.33
CA LYS A 3 -20.02 -19.06 30.60
C LYS A 3 -19.42 -17.91 31.43
N VAL A 4 -18.11 -17.69 31.33
CA VAL A 4 -17.43 -16.60 32.05
C VAL A 4 -17.67 -15.27 31.34
N ILE A 5 -17.73 -15.27 30.00
CA ILE A 5 -18.10 -14.08 29.21
C ILE A 5 -19.56 -13.71 29.51
N ASP A 6 -20.47 -14.68 29.50
CA ASP A 6 -21.89 -14.44 29.83
C ASP A 6 -22.04 -13.91 31.27
N GLN A 7 -21.19 -14.40 32.18
CA GLN A 7 -21.16 -13.93 33.56
C GLN A 7 -20.74 -12.45 33.66
N ILE A 8 -19.66 -12.02 32.99
CA ILE A 8 -19.23 -10.61 33.04
C ILE A 8 -20.26 -9.68 32.38
N GLU A 9 -20.94 -10.13 31.32
CA GLU A 9 -22.02 -9.38 30.69
C GLU A 9 -23.20 -9.17 31.65
N ARG A 10 -23.60 -10.24 32.36
CA ARG A 10 -24.66 -10.18 33.37
C ARG A 10 -24.28 -9.31 34.56
N GLU A 11 -23.09 -9.49 35.12
CA GLU A 11 -22.61 -8.69 36.27
C GLU A 11 -22.53 -7.20 35.91
N ALA A 12 -22.07 -6.87 34.69
CA ALA A 12 -22.09 -5.50 34.19
C ALA A 12 -23.52 -4.94 34.07
N GLU A 13 -24.46 -5.71 33.52
CA GLU A 13 -25.87 -5.30 33.43
C GLU A 13 -26.49 -5.07 34.82
N GLU A 14 -26.30 -6.00 35.75
CA GLU A 14 -26.81 -5.90 37.13
C GLU A 14 -26.24 -4.67 37.85
N ALA A 15 -24.93 -4.42 37.73
CA ALA A 15 -24.28 -3.27 38.33
C ALA A 15 -24.85 -1.94 37.80
N VAL A 16 -25.00 -1.81 36.48
CA VAL A 16 -25.54 -0.56 35.88
C VAL A 16 -27.01 -0.37 36.25
N ARG A 17 -27.82 -1.44 36.28
CA ARG A 17 -29.20 -1.38 36.77
C ARG A 17 -29.29 -1.02 38.25
N GLY A 18 -28.29 -1.42 39.04
CA GLY A 18 -28.13 -1.02 40.44
C GLY A 18 -27.66 0.42 40.65
N GLY A 19 -27.40 1.17 39.57
CA GLY A 19 -26.99 2.58 39.63
C GLY A 19 -25.48 2.81 39.49
N ALA A 20 -24.69 1.80 39.11
CA ALA A 20 -23.27 2.00 38.87
C ALA A 20 -23.02 2.87 37.62
N GLU A 21 -22.33 4.00 37.81
CA GLU A 21 -21.93 4.93 36.74
C GLU A 21 -20.59 4.56 36.09
N HIS A 22 -19.83 3.66 36.71
CA HIS A 22 -18.51 3.26 36.26
C HIS A 22 -18.32 1.75 36.43
N LEU A 23 -17.97 1.08 35.34
CA LEU A 23 -17.52 -0.31 35.35
C LEU A 23 -16.00 -0.35 35.23
N ILE A 24 -15.37 -1.22 36.01
CA ILE A 24 -13.93 -1.45 35.99
C ILE A 24 -13.69 -2.93 35.66
N LEU A 25 -13.13 -3.19 34.47
CA LEU A 25 -12.67 -4.52 34.06
C LEU A 25 -11.20 -4.66 34.44
N ASP A 26 -10.84 -5.70 35.18
CA ASP A 26 -9.52 -5.84 35.81
C ASP A 26 -8.96 -7.26 35.69
N ASP A 27 -7.80 -7.40 35.06
CA ASP A 27 -7.10 -8.68 34.86
C ASP A 27 -5.96 -8.96 35.86
N ARG A 28 -5.74 -8.09 36.86
CA ARG A 28 -4.65 -8.23 37.85
C ARG A 28 -4.75 -9.50 38.70
N ASN A 29 -5.93 -10.07 38.85
CA ASN A 29 -6.17 -11.31 39.61
C ASN A 29 -5.80 -12.60 38.83
N THR A 30 -4.98 -12.47 37.79
CA THR A 30 -4.38 -13.61 37.07
C THR A 30 -3.44 -14.38 38.00
N SER A 31 -3.55 -15.71 38.00
CA SER A 31 -2.75 -16.59 38.86
C SER A 31 -2.61 -17.97 38.22
N ALA A 32 -1.80 -18.87 38.79
CA ALA A 32 -1.68 -20.25 38.32
C ALA A 32 -3.04 -20.96 38.11
N LYS A 33 -4.09 -20.56 38.86
CA LYS A 33 -5.45 -21.12 38.78
C LYS A 33 -6.46 -20.23 38.05
N ARG A 34 -6.09 -19.01 37.64
CA ARG A 34 -6.99 -18.03 37.00
C ARG A 34 -6.34 -17.43 35.76
N MET A 35 -6.91 -17.71 34.60
CA MET A 35 -6.52 -17.11 33.32
C MET A 35 -7.25 -15.78 33.11
N ALA A 36 -6.58 -14.81 32.49
CA ALA A 36 -7.23 -13.59 32.01
C ALA A 36 -8.11 -13.88 30.78
N ILE A 37 -9.21 -13.14 30.65
CA ILE A 37 -9.95 -13.02 29.39
C ILE A 37 -9.22 -11.96 28.55
N PRO A 38 -9.05 -12.13 27.22
CA PRO A 38 -8.49 -11.09 26.39
C PRO A 38 -9.27 -9.79 26.56
N SER A 39 -8.55 -8.73 26.85
CA SER A 39 -9.10 -7.42 27.21
C SER A 39 -10.02 -6.89 26.11
N VAL A 40 -9.63 -7.06 24.85
CA VAL A 40 -10.45 -6.68 23.68
C VAL A 40 -11.78 -7.43 23.67
N LEU A 41 -11.77 -8.73 23.96
CA LEU A 41 -13.00 -9.55 24.00
C LEU A 41 -13.88 -9.17 25.19
N ALA A 42 -13.31 -8.96 26.37
CA ALA A 42 -14.04 -8.55 27.57
C ALA A 42 -14.70 -7.18 27.38
N VAL A 43 -13.96 -6.19 26.87
CA VAL A 43 -14.51 -4.85 26.58
C VAL A 43 -15.58 -4.92 25.50
N GLY A 44 -15.32 -5.61 24.38
CA GLY A 44 -16.28 -5.73 23.29
C GLY A 44 -17.59 -6.41 23.71
N ALA A 45 -17.49 -7.49 24.50
CA ALA A 45 -18.65 -8.19 25.05
C ALA A 45 -19.50 -7.30 25.95
N VAL A 46 -18.89 -6.70 26.98
CA VAL A 46 -19.60 -5.81 27.91
C VAL A 46 -20.16 -4.59 27.18
N HIS A 47 -19.39 -3.96 26.29
CA HIS A 47 -19.85 -2.80 25.53
C HIS A 47 -21.07 -3.14 24.68
N THR A 48 -20.97 -4.20 23.86
CA THR A 48 -22.04 -4.61 22.95
C THR A 48 -23.29 -5.04 23.72
N HIS A 49 -23.12 -5.79 24.82
CA HIS A 49 -24.22 -6.21 25.68
C HIS A 49 -24.97 -5.01 26.27
N LEU A 50 -24.25 -4.04 26.85
CA LEU A 50 -24.85 -2.84 27.41
C LEU A 50 -25.52 -1.98 26.33
N VAL A 51 -25.00 -1.93 25.10
CA VAL A 51 -25.67 -1.24 23.98
C VAL A 51 -27.00 -1.93 23.66
N ARG A 52 -27.00 -3.27 23.52
CA ARG A 52 -28.22 -4.06 23.25
C ARG A 52 -29.28 -3.89 24.33
N ARG A 53 -28.86 -3.70 25.59
CA ARG A 53 -29.75 -3.47 26.74
C ARG A 53 -30.14 -2.00 26.95
N GLN A 54 -29.67 -1.09 26.09
CA GLN A 54 -29.84 0.37 26.24
C GLN A 54 -29.27 0.94 27.55
N LEU A 55 -28.24 0.27 28.10
CA LEU A 55 -27.58 0.64 29.35
C LEU A 55 -26.26 1.38 29.14
N ARG A 56 -25.66 1.30 27.94
CA ARG A 56 -24.31 1.85 27.69
C ARG A 56 -24.19 3.35 27.95
N THR A 57 -25.28 4.12 27.82
CA THR A 57 -25.29 5.57 28.04
C THR A 57 -25.13 5.97 29.51
N PHE A 58 -25.41 5.06 30.45
CA PHE A 58 -25.41 5.36 31.89
C PHE A 58 -24.07 5.09 32.58
N THR A 59 -23.11 4.51 31.87
CA THR A 59 -21.84 4.10 32.50
C THR A 59 -20.63 4.36 31.63
N SER A 60 -19.47 4.55 32.23
CA SER A 60 -18.18 4.34 31.57
C SER A 60 -17.73 2.87 31.67
N ILE A 61 -16.91 2.43 30.73
CA ILE A 61 -16.19 1.14 30.80
C ILE A 61 -14.70 1.44 30.91
N ASN A 62 -14.10 1.13 32.04
CA ASN A 62 -12.69 1.41 32.33
C ASN A 62 -11.94 0.08 32.42
N LEU A 63 -10.75 0.00 31.83
CA LEU A 63 -10.00 -1.25 31.75
C LEU A 63 -8.64 -1.12 32.42
N LEU A 64 -8.31 -2.05 33.30
CA LEU A 64 -6.95 -2.32 33.76
C LEU A 64 -6.47 -3.58 33.04
N SER A 65 -5.46 -3.44 32.18
CA SER A 65 -4.98 -4.53 31.32
C SER A 65 -3.49 -4.77 31.46
N GLY A 66 -3.12 -6.04 31.62
CA GLY A 66 -1.74 -6.52 31.62
C GLY A 66 -1.20 -6.79 30.22
N GLU A 67 -2.05 -6.99 29.21
CA GLU A 67 -1.64 -7.26 27.83
C GLU A 67 -1.55 -5.98 26.95
N CYS A 68 -2.09 -4.86 27.42
CA CYS A 68 -2.05 -3.59 26.69
C CYS A 68 -0.64 -2.97 26.75
N LEU A 69 0.00 -2.79 25.58
CA LEU A 69 1.36 -2.26 25.48
C LEU A 69 1.50 -1.17 24.41
N ASP A 70 1.08 -1.46 23.18
CA ASP A 70 1.31 -0.58 22.03
C ASP A 70 0.08 0.25 21.64
N VAL A 71 0.32 1.24 20.78
CA VAL A 71 -0.69 2.16 20.28
C VAL A 71 -1.89 1.44 19.64
N HIS A 72 -1.66 0.34 18.92
CA HIS A 72 -2.73 -0.37 18.24
C HIS A 72 -3.65 -1.04 19.25
N HIS A 73 -3.10 -1.63 20.31
CA HIS A 73 -3.90 -2.22 21.38
C HIS A 73 -4.81 -1.17 22.04
N PHE A 74 -4.28 0.01 22.38
CA PHE A 74 -5.11 1.12 22.88
C PHE A 74 -6.21 1.51 21.89
N ALA A 75 -5.86 1.64 20.60
CA ALA A 75 -6.82 2.01 19.57
C ALA A 75 -7.94 0.98 19.43
N VAL A 76 -7.63 -0.32 19.50
CA VAL A 76 -8.63 -1.40 19.45
C VAL A 76 -9.55 -1.30 20.66
N LEU A 77 -8.99 -1.26 21.88
CA LEU A 77 -9.77 -1.20 23.12
C LEU A 77 -10.75 -0.01 23.14
N ILE A 78 -10.28 1.18 22.77
CA ILE A 78 -11.12 2.37 22.68
C ILE A 78 -12.16 2.21 21.56
N GLY A 79 -11.74 1.76 20.38
CA GLY A 79 -12.61 1.58 19.23
C GLY A 79 -13.69 0.51 19.42
N VAL A 80 -13.51 -0.42 20.37
CA VAL A 80 -14.54 -1.42 20.76
C VAL A 80 -15.27 -1.08 22.07
N GLY A 81 -15.09 0.13 22.61
CA GLY A 81 -15.99 0.70 23.64
C GLY A 81 -15.35 1.13 24.96
N ALA A 82 -14.04 0.91 25.16
CA ALA A 82 -13.34 1.37 26.37
C ALA A 82 -13.38 2.89 26.47
N THR A 83 -13.69 3.37 27.67
CA THR A 83 -13.68 4.80 28.03
C THR A 83 -12.28 5.23 28.43
N THR A 84 -11.64 4.45 29.31
CA THR A 84 -10.26 4.61 29.74
C THR A 84 -9.54 3.26 29.73
N VAL A 85 -8.22 3.29 29.56
CA VAL A 85 -7.35 2.11 29.55
C VAL A 85 -6.13 2.40 30.41
N THR A 86 -5.85 1.53 31.37
CA THR A 86 -4.69 1.58 32.26
C THR A 86 -3.81 0.36 32.00
N PRO A 87 -2.64 0.53 31.36
CA PRO A 87 -1.76 -0.58 30.97
C PRO A 87 -0.82 -0.98 32.12
N TRP A 88 -1.38 -1.51 33.21
CA TRP A 88 -0.66 -1.64 34.49
C TRP A 88 0.65 -2.44 34.39
N LEU A 89 0.70 -3.49 33.55
CA LEU A 89 1.90 -4.31 33.39
C LEU A 89 2.95 -3.64 32.48
N ALA A 90 2.54 -2.82 31.52
CA ALA A 90 3.47 -2.02 30.72
C ALA A 90 4.15 -0.97 31.60
N GLU A 91 3.40 -0.28 32.46
CA GLU A 91 3.98 0.64 33.44
C GLU A 91 4.90 -0.07 34.44
N ALA A 92 4.51 -1.24 34.95
CA ALA A 92 5.38 -2.04 35.80
C ALA A 92 6.68 -2.44 35.08
N SER A 93 6.59 -2.79 33.80
CA SER A 93 7.75 -3.11 32.95
C SER A 93 8.67 -1.90 32.74
N LEU A 94 8.10 -0.69 32.60
CA LEU A 94 8.89 0.54 32.52
C LEU A 94 9.59 0.85 33.85
N ARG A 95 8.91 0.66 34.98
CA ARG A 95 9.49 0.81 36.32
C ARG A 95 10.65 -0.15 36.57
N ASP A 96 10.51 -1.42 36.17
CA ASP A 96 11.59 -2.40 36.23
C ASP A 96 12.78 -2.03 35.33
N ARG A 97 12.53 -1.57 34.10
CA ARG A 97 13.61 -1.10 33.22
C ARG A 97 14.31 0.14 33.77
N TYR A 98 13.57 1.01 34.45
CA TYR A 98 14.10 2.17 35.13
C TYR A 98 14.99 1.80 36.32
N SER A 99 14.55 0.88 37.19
CA SER A 99 15.34 0.44 38.35
C SER A 99 16.66 -0.23 37.95
N ARG A 100 16.71 -0.85 36.76
CA ARG A 100 17.92 -1.39 36.13
C ARG A 100 18.83 -0.35 35.46
N GLY A 101 18.49 0.94 35.51
CA GLY A 101 19.31 2.02 34.96
C GLY A 101 19.32 2.10 33.43
N LEU A 102 18.33 1.52 32.73
CA LEU A 102 18.27 1.52 31.26
C LEU A 102 17.87 2.89 30.67
N PHE A 103 17.29 3.79 31.47
CA PHE A 103 16.88 5.13 31.07
C PHE A 103 17.81 6.19 31.66
N LYS A 104 19.05 6.26 31.14
CA LYS A 104 20.07 7.20 31.63
C LYS A 104 19.61 8.65 31.44
N GLY A 105 19.74 9.46 32.49
CA GLY A 105 19.46 10.89 32.45
C GLY A 105 17.97 11.27 32.49
N LEU A 106 17.06 10.32 32.73
CA LEU A 106 15.62 10.58 32.86
C LEU A 106 15.15 10.27 34.28
N THR A 107 14.07 10.94 34.73
CA THR A 107 13.34 10.54 35.94
C THR A 107 12.29 9.49 35.58
N LEU A 108 11.82 8.73 36.57
CA LEU A 108 10.74 7.76 36.35
C LEU A 108 9.46 8.44 35.83
N GLU A 109 9.14 9.62 36.34
CA GLU A 109 8.01 10.43 35.88
C GLU A 109 8.14 10.78 34.39
N THR A 110 9.33 11.22 33.94
CA THR A 110 9.57 11.49 32.52
C THR A 110 9.46 10.23 31.67
N VAL A 111 9.92 9.06 32.15
CA VAL A 111 9.79 7.79 31.41
C VAL A 111 8.32 7.43 31.19
N ILE A 112 7.50 7.51 32.23
CA ILE A 112 6.06 7.21 32.14
C ILE A 112 5.35 8.27 31.29
N GLY A 113 5.68 9.55 31.47
CA GLY A 113 5.14 10.66 30.67
C GLY A 113 5.46 10.54 29.18
N ASN A 114 6.67 10.11 28.83
CA ASN A 114 7.06 9.86 27.44
C ASN A 114 6.28 8.70 26.83
N TYR A 115 6.06 7.61 27.59
CA TYR A 115 5.23 6.50 27.13
C TYR A 115 3.79 6.95 26.85
N ARG A 116 3.18 7.70 27.78
CA ARG A 116 1.85 8.28 27.61
C ARG A 116 1.78 9.18 26.36
N THR A 117 2.71 10.10 26.20
CA THR A 117 2.77 11.03 25.06
C THR A 117 2.91 10.26 23.73
N ALA A 118 3.67 9.17 23.71
CA ALA A 118 3.81 8.32 22.53
C ALA A 118 2.49 7.59 22.19
N ILE A 119 1.74 7.12 23.18
CA ILE A 119 0.42 6.53 22.98
C ILE A 119 -0.59 7.57 22.49
N GLU A 120 -0.63 8.76 23.09
CA GLU A 120 -1.53 9.86 22.70
C GLU A 120 -1.30 10.27 21.23
N ASN A 121 -0.04 10.54 20.85
CA ASN A 121 0.31 10.86 19.46
C ASN A 121 0.04 9.70 18.51
N GLY A 122 0.25 8.47 18.98
CA GLY A 122 -0.06 7.26 18.21
C GLY A 122 -1.56 7.11 17.94
N LEU A 123 -2.41 7.39 18.93
CA LEU A 123 -3.87 7.37 18.79
C LEU A 123 -4.33 8.44 17.79
N LEU A 124 -3.83 9.68 17.94
CA LEU A 124 -4.10 10.76 16.97
C LEU A 124 -3.74 10.33 15.55
N LYS A 125 -2.58 9.69 15.38
CA LYS A 125 -2.14 9.15 14.10
C LYS A 125 -3.06 8.05 13.57
N ILE A 126 -3.52 7.11 14.39
CA ILE A 126 -4.44 6.05 13.93
C ILE A 126 -5.76 6.68 13.49
N MET A 127 -6.34 7.58 14.27
CA MET A 127 -7.61 8.24 13.93
C MET A 127 -7.51 9.05 12.63
N SER A 128 -6.41 9.78 12.43
CA SER A 128 -6.21 10.60 11.23
C SER A 128 -6.12 9.78 9.94
N LYS A 129 -5.79 8.48 10.00
CA LYS A 129 -5.78 7.59 8.81
C LYS A 129 -7.12 7.50 8.11
N MET A 130 -8.22 7.75 8.83
CA MET A 130 -9.59 7.74 8.32
C MET A 130 -10.21 9.15 8.33
N GLY A 131 -9.41 10.19 8.59
CA GLY A 131 -9.92 11.56 8.73
C GLY A 131 -10.69 11.84 10.01
N ILE A 132 -10.59 10.98 11.03
CA ILE A 132 -11.26 11.19 12.33
C ILE A 132 -10.40 12.10 13.20
N SER A 133 -10.96 13.22 13.66
CA SER A 133 -10.24 14.19 14.50
C SER A 133 -10.55 14.08 15.99
N VAL A 134 -11.60 13.36 16.39
CA VAL A 134 -12.11 13.37 17.77
C VAL A 134 -12.23 11.95 18.32
N LEU A 135 -11.59 11.70 19.46
CA LEU A 135 -11.58 10.39 20.13
C LEU A 135 -12.98 9.91 20.54
N ALA A 136 -13.87 10.84 20.91
CA ALA A 136 -15.25 10.51 21.27
C ALA A 136 -16.01 9.86 20.11
N SER A 137 -15.79 10.32 18.87
CA SER A 137 -16.37 9.72 17.66
C SER A 137 -15.69 8.42 17.25
N TYR A 138 -14.42 8.25 17.61
CA TYR A 138 -13.68 7.02 17.35
C TYR A 138 -14.08 5.88 18.30
N ARG A 139 -14.39 6.19 19.55
CA ARG A 139 -14.75 5.22 20.60
C ARG A 139 -16.02 4.46 20.23
N GLY A 140 -15.96 3.13 20.29
CA GLY A 140 -17.08 2.28 19.91
C GLY A 140 -17.47 2.38 18.43
N GLY A 141 -16.64 3.01 17.59
CA GLY A 141 -16.87 3.15 16.15
C GLY A 141 -16.50 1.90 15.35
N TYR A 142 -15.83 0.92 15.97
CA TYR A 142 -15.44 -0.35 15.34
C TYR A 142 -14.67 -0.17 14.01
N ASN A 143 -13.76 0.81 13.98
CA ASN A 143 -12.98 1.21 12.80
C ASN A 143 -11.87 0.21 12.41
N PHE A 144 -12.17 -1.09 12.47
CA PHE A 144 -11.24 -2.18 12.26
C PHE A 144 -11.87 -3.26 11.39
N GLU A 145 -11.00 -4.05 10.77
CA GLU A 145 -11.40 -5.26 10.07
C GLU A 145 -10.79 -6.47 10.76
N SER A 146 -11.59 -7.52 10.93
CA SER A 146 -11.12 -8.79 11.44
C SER A 146 -10.65 -9.68 10.30
N LEU A 147 -9.42 -10.18 10.43
CA LEU A 147 -8.88 -11.25 9.59
C LEU A 147 -8.60 -12.46 10.46
N GLY A 148 -9.36 -13.53 10.26
CA GLY A 148 -9.11 -14.81 10.94
C GLY A 148 -9.76 -14.96 12.32
N LEU A 149 -10.76 -14.14 12.68
CA LEU A 149 -11.72 -14.48 13.75
C LEU A 149 -13.02 -15.00 13.16
N SER A 150 -13.70 -15.91 13.86
CA SER A 150 -14.95 -16.46 13.33
C SER A 150 -16.02 -15.38 13.15
N ARG A 151 -16.83 -15.50 12.09
CA ARG A 151 -17.96 -14.58 11.84
C ARG A 151 -18.94 -14.54 13.00
N SER A 152 -19.19 -15.69 13.63
CA SER A 152 -20.06 -15.78 14.80
C SER A 152 -19.54 -14.98 15.98
N LEU A 153 -18.24 -15.09 16.29
CA LEU A 153 -17.59 -14.34 17.37
C LEU A 153 -17.64 -12.83 17.09
N VAL A 154 -17.29 -12.42 15.86
CA VAL A 154 -17.29 -11.01 15.48
C VAL A 154 -18.71 -10.43 15.51
N SER A 155 -19.70 -11.13 14.96
CA SER A 155 -21.11 -10.70 15.02
C SER A 155 -21.62 -10.60 16.46
N GLN A 156 -21.22 -11.52 17.34
CA GLN A 156 -21.69 -11.55 18.71
C GLN A 156 -21.11 -10.39 19.55
N TYR A 157 -19.81 -10.12 19.44
CA TYR A 157 -19.08 -9.22 20.35
C TYR A 157 -18.54 -7.93 19.71
N PHE A 158 -18.50 -7.85 18.38
CA PHE A 158 -18.03 -6.69 17.62
C PHE A 158 -18.91 -6.41 16.37
N PRO A 159 -20.23 -6.22 16.53
CA PRO A 159 -21.19 -6.42 15.43
C PRO A 159 -20.96 -5.61 14.15
N PRO A 160 -20.51 -4.33 14.19
CA PRO A 160 -20.26 -3.57 12.97
C PRO A 160 -18.97 -3.94 12.21
N MET A 161 -18.06 -4.69 12.84
CA MET A 161 -16.82 -5.11 12.19
C MET A 161 -17.08 -6.20 11.16
N THR A 162 -16.32 -6.17 10.06
CA THR A 162 -16.35 -7.24 9.06
C THR A 162 -15.37 -8.35 9.42
N SER A 163 -15.75 -9.60 9.12
CA SER A 163 -14.86 -10.77 9.13
C SER A 163 -15.14 -11.61 7.89
N ARG A 164 -14.63 -11.16 6.75
CA ARG A 164 -14.90 -11.84 5.47
C ARG A 164 -14.26 -13.22 5.43
N ILE A 165 -13.02 -13.32 5.90
CA ILE A 165 -12.34 -14.59 6.10
C ILE A 165 -12.54 -14.99 7.56
N SER A 166 -13.45 -15.95 7.77
CA SER A 166 -13.73 -16.51 9.09
C SER A 166 -12.52 -17.29 9.60
N GLY A 167 -12.48 -17.65 10.88
CA GLY A 167 -11.32 -18.28 11.49
C GLY A 167 -11.53 -18.67 12.94
N LEU A 168 -10.69 -18.17 13.83
CA LEU A 168 -10.61 -18.56 15.23
C LEU A 168 -11.90 -18.22 16.00
N GLY A 169 -12.60 -19.24 16.50
CA GLY A 169 -13.68 -19.08 17.46
C GLY A 169 -13.19 -18.98 18.92
N LEU A 170 -14.14 -18.93 19.86
CA LEU A 170 -13.84 -18.86 21.30
C LEU A 170 -13.05 -20.07 21.81
N THR A 171 -13.30 -21.25 21.26
CA THR A 171 -12.57 -22.49 21.64
C THR A 171 -11.11 -22.40 21.25
N GLY A 172 -10.83 -21.91 20.03
CA GLY A 172 -9.47 -21.70 19.54
C GLY A 172 -8.73 -20.62 20.35
N ILE A 173 -9.39 -19.49 20.65
CA ILE A 173 -8.85 -18.44 21.52
C ILE A 173 -8.50 -19.01 22.89
N PHE A 174 -9.44 -19.73 23.51
CA PHE A 174 -9.23 -20.34 24.82
C PHE A 174 -8.04 -21.32 24.82
N SER A 175 -7.90 -22.14 23.78
CA SER A 175 -6.79 -23.08 23.65
C SER A 175 -5.44 -22.37 23.63
N GLN A 176 -5.33 -21.28 22.86
CA GLN A 176 -4.09 -20.50 22.77
C GLN A 176 -3.74 -19.80 24.08
N ILE A 177 -4.73 -19.17 24.73
CA ILE A 177 -4.53 -18.54 26.05
C ILE A 177 -4.10 -19.58 27.07
N ARG A 178 -4.73 -20.76 27.07
CA ARG A 178 -4.39 -21.85 27.98
C ARG A 178 -2.95 -22.32 27.78
N ALA A 179 -2.50 -22.46 26.53
CA ALA A 179 -1.12 -22.85 26.24
C ALA A 179 -0.11 -21.81 26.75
N LEU A 180 -0.35 -20.52 26.48
CA LEU A 180 0.49 -19.42 26.97
C LEU A 180 0.52 -19.36 28.51
N HIS A 181 -0.65 -19.52 29.14
CA HIS A 181 -0.77 -19.54 30.60
C HIS A 181 -0.01 -20.71 31.22
N GLN A 182 -0.18 -21.91 30.65
CA GLN A 182 0.54 -23.10 31.10
C GLN A 182 2.05 -22.91 30.97
N GLN A 183 2.53 -22.35 29.86
CA GLN A 183 3.95 -22.06 29.68
C GLN A 183 4.47 -21.06 30.72
N ALA A 184 3.75 -19.96 30.96
CA ALA A 184 4.14 -18.93 31.91
C ALA A 184 4.20 -19.42 33.38
N TRP A 185 3.40 -20.43 33.73
CA TRP A 185 3.36 -21.00 35.10
C TRP A 185 4.11 -22.33 35.25
N ALA A 186 4.47 -23.01 34.17
CA ALA A 186 5.21 -24.28 34.21
C ALA A 186 6.72 -24.06 34.34
N GLU A 187 7.25 -23.00 33.75
CA GLU A 187 8.68 -22.72 33.76
C GLU A 187 8.98 -21.57 34.73
N GLN A 188 10.04 -21.69 35.54
CA GLN A 188 10.69 -20.53 36.17
C GLN A 188 11.47 -19.73 35.11
N GLN A 189 10.82 -19.37 34.00
CA GLN A 189 11.45 -18.51 33.00
C GLN A 189 11.60 -17.11 33.56
N THR A 190 12.83 -16.72 33.85
CA THR A 190 13.18 -15.36 34.29
C THR A 190 13.33 -14.38 33.12
N VAL A 191 13.33 -14.86 31.87
CA VAL A 191 13.56 -14.06 30.67
C VAL A 191 12.58 -14.42 29.57
N LEU A 192 11.96 -13.42 28.95
CA LEU A 192 11.07 -13.59 27.79
C LEU A 192 11.86 -14.05 26.55
N PRO A 193 11.24 -14.82 25.64
CA PRO A 193 11.83 -15.15 24.34
C PRO A 193 12.20 -13.88 23.54
N VAL A 194 13.27 -13.96 22.74
CA VAL A 194 13.76 -12.83 21.92
C VAL A 194 12.72 -12.33 20.92
N GLY A 195 11.89 -13.23 20.38
CA GLY A 195 10.92 -12.95 19.32
C GLY A 195 11.55 -12.74 17.93
N GLY A 196 10.77 -12.99 16.90
CA GLY A 196 11.09 -12.78 15.48
C GLY A 196 10.08 -11.91 14.75
N PHE A 197 9.04 -11.40 15.41
CA PHE A 197 7.90 -10.74 14.78
C PHE A 197 8.30 -9.56 13.87
N PHE A 198 9.13 -8.63 14.35
CA PHE A 198 9.55 -7.45 13.57
C PHE A 198 10.72 -7.73 12.62
N ARG A 199 11.53 -8.75 12.93
CA ARG A 199 12.72 -9.10 12.17
C ARG A 199 13.03 -10.57 12.35
N PHE A 200 13.30 -11.25 11.24
CA PHE A 200 13.64 -12.67 11.23
C PHE A 200 14.75 -13.01 12.24
N ARG A 201 14.50 -14.07 12.99
CA ARG A 201 15.40 -14.77 13.90
C ARG A 201 15.16 -16.25 13.70
N LYS A 202 16.22 -17.06 13.72
CA LYS A 202 16.12 -18.52 13.51
C LYS A 202 15.19 -19.21 14.51
N SER A 203 15.10 -18.68 15.74
CA SER A 203 14.25 -19.19 16.81
C SER A 203 12.90 -18.49 16.94
N GLY A 204 12.59 -17.53 16.05
CA GLY A 204 11.37 -16.73 16.11
C GLY A 204 10.31 -17.17 15.10
N GLU A 205 9.35 -16.29 14.85
CA GLU A 205 8.28 -16.50 13.87
C GLU A 205 8.83 -16.65 12.46
N SER A 206 8.10 -17.39 11.61
CA SER A 206 8.39 -17.54 10.18
C SER A 206 8.21 -16.22 9.42
N HIS A 207 9.07 -15.99 8.43
CA HIS A 207 8.98 -14.85 7.51
C HIS A 207 8.88 -15.36 6.08
N ALA A 208 8.20 -14.60 5.21
CA ALA A 208 8.12 -14.92 3.78
C ALA A 208 9.48 -14.94 3.07
N PHE A 209 10.48 -14.28 3.64
CA PHE A 209 11.88 -14.34 3.23
C PHE A 209 12.75 -14.66 4.45
N ASP A 210 13.52 -15.74 4.34
CA ASP A 210 14.54 -16.14 5.29
C ASP A 210 15.94 -16.09 4.63
N ALA A 211 16.99 -16.37 5.41
CA ALA A 211 18.36 -16.29 4.90
C ALA A 211 18.62 -17.28 3.75
N ASN A 212 18.04 -18.49 3.81
CA ASN A 212 18.29 -19.55 2.82
C ASN A 212 17.62 -19.23 1.49
N THR A 213 16.36 -18.81 1.55
CA THR A 213 15.56 -18.40 0.38
C THR A 213 16.14 -17.16 -0.29
N ILE A 214 16.63 -16.17 0.48
CA ILE A 214 17.35 -15.01 -0.05
C ILE A 214 18.60 -15.44 -0.83
N HIS A 215 19.45 -16.27 -0.23
CA HIS A 215 20.68 -16.74 -0.87
C HIS A 215 20.38 -17.56 -2.14
N ALA A 216 19.36 -18.42 -2.11
CA ALA A 216 18.96 -19.21 -3.27
C ALA A 216 18.46 -18.33 -4.42
N MET A 217 17.62 -17.32 -4.14
CA MET A 217 17.16 -16.34 -5.15
C MET A 217 18.34 -15.56 -5.75
N GLN A 218 19.25 -15.05 -4.91
CA GLN A 218 20.43 -14.33 -5.36
C GLN A 218 21.30 -15.19 -6.28
N ARG A 219 21.60 -16.43 -5.87
CA ARG A 219 22.35 -17.39 -6.69
C ARG A 219 21.67 -17.65 -8.05
N ALA A 220 20.35 -17.81 -8.07
CA ALA A 220 19.62 -18.03 -9.31
C ALA A 220 19.69 -16.82 -10.27
N CYS A 221 19.65 -15.60 -9.73
CA CYS A 221 19.75 -14.38 -10.52
C CYS A 221 21.21 -14.09 -10.96
N ASP A 222 22.19 -14.40 -10.12
CA ASP A 222 23.62 -14.21 -10.41
C ASP A 222 24.11 -15.18 -11.50
N THR A 223 23.66 -16.44 -11.44
CA THR A 223 24.11 -17.49 -12.37
C THR A 223 23.24 -17.61 -13.62
N GLY A 224 22.05 -17.02 -13.62
CA GLY A 224 21.04 -17.25 -14.67
C GLY A 224 20.51 -18.70 -14.71
N SER A 225 20.80 -19.52 -13.71
CA SER A 225 20.37 -20.94 -13.68
C SER A 225 18.90 -21.06 -13.28
N TYR A 226 18.07 -21.54 -14.20
CA TYR A 226 16.67 -21.84 -13.91
C TYR A 226 16.49 -23.03 -12.95
N ASP A 227 17.41 -24.00 -12.94
CA ASP A 227 17.39 -25.07 -11.92
C ASP A 227 17.64 -24.53 -10.51
N ALA A 228 18.53 -23.55 -10.36
CA ALA A 228 18.71 -22.85 -9.09
C ALA A 228 17.44 -22.07 -8.69
N TRP A 229 16.71 -21.50 -9.66
CA TRP A 229 15.41 -20.88 -9.41
C TRP A 229 14.36 -21.88 -8.94
N LYS A 230 14.25 -23.05 -9.57
CA LYS A 230 13.33 -24.12 -9.11
C LYS A 230 13.67 -24.60 -7.69
N ALA A 231 14.95 -24.65 -7.33
CA ALA A 231 15.37 -24.95 -5.97
C ALA A 231 14.92 -23.85 -4.98
N TYR A 232 15.00 -22.58 -5.38
CA TYR A 232 14.46 -21.46 -4.62
C TYR A 232 12.93 -21.56 -4.44
N SER A 233 12.17 -21.72 -5.52
CA SER A 233 10.71 -21.77 -5.47
C SER A 233 10.20 -22.97 -4.66
N ALA A 234 10.85 -24.13 -4.79
CA ALA A 234 10.58 -25.30 -3.96
C ALA A 234 10.92 -25.07 -2.47
N GLY A 235 11.99 -24.32 -2.18
CA GLY A 235 12.34 -23.91 -0.82
C GLY A 235 11.28 -23.02 -0.18
N VAL A 236 10.74 -22.07 -0.95
CA VAL A 236 9.62 -21.22 -0.54
C VAL A 236 8.38 -22.05 -0.24
N ALA A 237 8.01 -22.99 -1.10
CA ALA A 237 6.85 -23.86 -0.90
C ALA A 237 6.96 -24.76 0.35
N LYS A 238 8.18 -25.19 0.71
CA LYS A 238 8.44 -26.01 1.91
C LYS A 238 8.34 -25.24 3.23
N GLY A 239 8.36 -23.90 3.20
CA GLY A 239 8.36 -23.05 4.39
C GLY A 239 7.04 -23.04 5.20
N GLY A 240 5.99 -23.69 4.69
CA GLY A 240 4.65 -23.70 5.28
C GLY A 240 3.86 -22.42 4.97
N PRO A 241 2.57 -22.37 5.35
CA PRO A 241 1.70 -21.27 4.99
C PRO A 241 1.99 -20.00 5.80
N VAL A 242 2.20 -18.89 5.08
CA VAL A 242 2.41 -17.54 5.65
C VAL A 242 1.32 -16.57 5.21
N ASN A 243 0.74 -16.77 4.02
CA ASN A 243 -0.28 -15.94 3.40
C ASN A 243 -1.52 -16.75 3.03
N LEU A 244 -2.64 -16.08 2.75
CA LEU A 244 -3.90 -16.75 2.35
C LEU A 244 -3.73 -17.63 1.11
N ARG A 245 -2.97 -17.16 0.10
CA ARG A 245 -2.69 -17.94 -1.11
C ARG A 245 -1.93 -19.24 -0.87
N ASP A 246 -1.21 -19.37 0.25
CA ASP A 246 -0.49 -20.61 0.60
C ASP A 246 -1.46 -21.72 1.04
N LEU A 247 -2.73 -21.38 1.29
CA LEU A 247 -3.81 -22.31 1.63
C LEU A 247 -4.64 -22.75 0.41
N LEU A 248 -4.33 -22.18 -0.76
CA LEU A 248 -4.98 -22.49 -2.03
C LEU A 248 -4.10 -23.44 -2.85
N ASP A 249 -4.74 -24.25 -3.68
CA ASP A 249 -4.07 -25.00 -4.72
C ASP A 249 -4.83 -25.03 -6.03
N PHE A 250 -4.12 -25.37 -7.09
CA PHE A 250 -4.68 -25.41 -8.43
C PHE A 250 -5.56 -26.65 -8.65
N VAL A 251 -6.62 -26.47 -9.42
CA VAL A 251 -7.49 -27.53 -9.91
C VAL A 251 -7.37 -27.55 -11.44
N PRO A 252 -6.56 -28.44 -12.01
CA PRO A 252 -6.47 -28.60 -13.45
C PRO A 252 -7.84 -28.98 -14.02
N GLN A 253 -8.26 -28.31 -15.09
CA GLN A 253 -9.50 -28.60 -15.80
C GLN A 253 -9.28 -29.15 -17.22
N TYR A 254 -8.05 -29.03 -17.72
CA TYR A 254 -7.65 -29.44 -19.05
C TYR A 254 -6.43 -30.36 -18.96
N ALA A 255 -6.19 -31.14 -20.01
CA ALA A 255 -4.97 -31.93 -20.11
C ALA A 255 -3.75 -31.00 -20.22
N ALA A 256 -2.66 -31.36 -19.54
CA ALA A 256 -1.41 -30.61 -19.61
C ALA A 256 -0.92 -30.50 -21.08
N LYS A 257 -0.28 -29.38 -21.40
CA LYS A 257 0.29 -29.09 -22.72
C LYS A 257 1.81 -29.01 -22.65
N ALA A 258 2.47 -28.99 -23.80
CA ALA A 258 3.88 -28.66 -23.86
C ALA A 258 4.09 -27.18 -23.51
N THR A 259 5.18 -26.86 -22.81
CA THR A 259 5.52 -25.47 -22.46
C THR A 259 5.70 -24.59 -23.71
N ASP A 260 6.08 -25.19 -24.85
CA ASP A 260 6.21 -24.50 -26.14
C ASP A 260 4.87 -24.02 -26.72
N ASP A 261 3.75 -24.62 -26.30
CA ASP A 261 2.38 -24.21 -26.68
C ASP A 261 1.83 -23.08 -25.78
N VAL A 262 2.64 -22.59 -24.84
CA VAL A 262 2.31 -21.50 -23.93
C VAL A 262 2.97 -20.21 -24.41
N GLN A 263 2.28 -19.08 -24.21
CA GLN A 263 2.77 -17.75 -24.52
C GLN A 263 4.22 -17.53 -24.08
N SER A 264 4.95 -16.74 -24.85
CA SER A 264 6.38 -16.53 -24.65
C SER A 264 6.70 -15.82 -23.32
N ILE A 265 7.93 -16.04 -22.84
CA ILE A 265 8.51 -15.29 -21.72
C ILE A 265 8.36 -13.78 -21.94
N THR A 266 8.63 -13.30 -23.16
CA THR A 266 8.56 -11.88 -23.51
C THR A 266 7.15 -11.32 -23.31
N ALA A 267 6.10 -12.07 -23.66
CA ALA A 267 4.72 -11.65 -23.44
C ALA A 267 4.39 -11.57 -21.94
N ILE A 268 4.83 -12.55 -21.14
CA ILE A 268 4.59 -12.57 -19.69
C ILE A 268 5.33 -11.43 -18.99
N ARG A 269 6.60 -11.19 -19.31
CA ARG A 269 7.40 -10.13 -18.67
C ARG A 269 6.80 -8.74 -18.82
N LYS A 270 6.11 -8.46 -19.94
CA LYS A 270 5.40 -7.17 -20.14
C LYS A 270 4.29 -6.92 -19.12
N ARG A 271 3.76 -7.97 -18.49
CA ARG A 271 2.77 -7.90 -17.41
C ARG A 271 3.40 -7.79 -16.02
N LEU A 272 4.72 -7.99 -15.91
CA LEU A 272 5.46 -7.83 -14.67
C LEU A 272 6.00 -6.40 -14.59
N VAL A 273 5.81 -5.75 -13.44
CA VAL A 273 6.17 -4.34 -13.23
C VAL A 273 7.09 -4.23 -12.02
N SER A 274 8.11 -3.38 -12.08
CA SER A 274 8.86 -2.99 -10.89
C SER A 274 8.14 -1.80 -10.22
N PRO A 275 7.59 -1.94 -8.99
CA PRO A 275 6.79 -0.92 -8.33
C PRO A 275 7.58 0.36 -8.00
N GLY A 276 6.86 1.46 -7.76
CA GLY A 276 7.46 2.73 -7.39
C GLY A 276 8.18 2.67 -6.04
N ILE A 277 9.51 2.82 -6.07
CA ILE A 277 10.35 2.95 -4.88
C ILE A 277 11.24 4.17 -5.05
N SER A 278 10.97 5.23 -4.30
CA SER A 278 11.55 6.55 -4.55
C SER A 278 13.09 6.56 -4.57
N LEU A 279 13.66 7.31 -5.50
CA LEU A 279 15.00 7.86 -5.36
C LEU A 279 15.10 8.66 -4.05
N GLY A 280 16.05 8.30 -3.19
CA GLY A 280 16.16 8.76 -1.80
C GLY A 280 15.90 7.62 -0.81
N ALA A 281 14.84 6.83 -1.01
CA ALA A 281 14.69 5.55 -0.30
C ALA A 281 15.75 4.56 -0.81
N LEU A 282 15.81 4.39 -2.13
CA LEU A 282 16.90 3.70 -2.83
C LEU A 282 18.06 4.64 -3.11
N SER A 283 19.24 4.06 -3.26
CA SER A 283 20.39 4.73 -3.85
C SER A 283 20.13 5.07 -5.33
N PRO A 284 20.82 6.08 -5.90
CA PRO A 284 20.76 6.38 -7.32
C PRO A 284 21.05 5.17 -8.21
N GLU A 285 22.03 4.34 -7.81
CA GLU A 285 22.48 3.15 -8.53
C GLU A 285 21.39 2.08 -8.60
N ALA A 286 20.76 1.76 -7.46
CA ALA A 286 19.70 0.76 -7.40
C ALA A 286 18.45 1.20 -8.18
N HIS A 287 18.08 2.48 -8.10
CA HIS A 287 16.94 3.03 -8.82
C HIS A 287 17.14 3.01 -10.34
N GLU A 288 18.34 3.39 -10.80
CA GLU A 288 18.68 3.36 -12.23
C GLU A 288 18.74 1.94 -12.77
N THR A 289 19.33 1.03 -11.99
CA THR A 289 19.44 -0.39 -12.32
C THR A 289 18.07 -1.00 -12.62
N LEU A 290 17.06 -0.72 -11.79
CA LEU A 290 15.69 -1.17 -12.03
C LEU A 290 15.13 -0.60 -13.34
N SER A 291 15.33 0.69 -13.58
CA SER A 291 14.78 1.35 -14.78
C SER A 291 15.37 0.76 -16.06
N ILE A 292 16.70 0.63 -16.10
CA ILE A 292 17.41 0.01 -17.22
C ILE A 292 16.95 -1.43 -17.43
N ALA A 293 16.89 -2.24 -16.37
CA ALA A 293 16.49 -3.64 -16.47
C ALA A 293 15.10 -3.82 -17.07
N MET A 294 14.12 -3.05 -16.58
CA MET A 294 12.74 -3.15 -17.05
C MET A 294 12.60 -2.68 -18.49
N ASN A 295 13.27 -1.60 -18.86
CA ASN A 295 13.25 -1.08 -20.23
C ASN A 295 13.89 -2.06 -21.23
N ARG A 296 14.99 -2.74 -20.86
CA ARG A 296 15.64 -3.76 -21.71
C ARG A 296 14.72 -4.93 -22.09
N ILE A 297 13.75 -5.25 -21.24
CA ILE A 297 12.79 -6.35 -21.47
C ILE A 297 11.42 -5.85 -21.96
N GLY A 298 11.29 -4.55 -22.26
CA GLY A 298 10.03 -3.92 -22.69
C GLY A 298 8.93 -3.95 -21.62
N ALA A 299 9.31 -4.07 -20.34
CA ALA A 299 8.43 -3.99 -19.19
C ALA A 299 8.53 -2.59 -18.56
N LYS A 300 7.89 -2.38 -17.41
CA LYS A 300 7.76 -1.05 -16.79
C LYS A 300 8.42 -1.02 -15.42
N SER A 301 9.15 0.06 -15.16
CA SER A 301 9.59 0.49 -13.83
C SER A 301 8.86 1.78 -13.45
N ASP A 302 8.78 2.05 -12.16
CA ASP A 302 8.10 3.20 -11.60
C ASP A 302 9.07 4.04 -10.73
N SER A 303 9.07 5.35 -10.93
CA SER A 303 9.95 6.30 -10.25
C SER A 303 9.73 6.37 -8.73
N GLY A 304 8.55 5.97 -8.26
CA GLY A 304 8.09 6.25 -6.90
C GLY A 304 7.99 7.75 -6.59
N GLU A 305 7.80 8.06 -5.30
CA GLU A 305 7.44 9.41 -4.80
C GLU A 305 8.61 10.42 -4.74
N GLY A 306 9.74 10.13 -5.38
CA GLY A 306 11.00 10.84 -5.16
C GLY A 306 11.35 11.92 -6.19
N GLY A 307 10.55 12.07 -7.24
CA GLY A 307 10.99 12.70 -8.47
C GLY A 307 11.98 11.83 -9.24
N GLU A 308 12.41 12.31 -10.40
CA GLU A 308 13.45 11.65 -11.21
C GLU A 308 14.35 12.71 -11.84
N ASP A 309 15.63 12.40 -11.99
CA ASP A 309 16.58 13.33 -12.61
C ASP A 309 16.28 13.47 -14.12
N PRO A 310 16.05 14.69 -14.65
CA PRO A 310 15.81 14.90 -16.07
C PRO A 310 16.94 14.40 -16.98
N ALA A 311 18.17 14.29 -16.47
CA ALA A 311 19.28 13.67 -17.20
C ALA A 311 19.01 12.21 -17.60
N ARG A 312 18.00 11.56 -17.00
CA ARG A 312 17.58 10.19 -17.34
C ARG A 312 16.58 10.11 -18.49
N PHE A 313 16.01 11.23 -18.94
CA PHE A 313 15.00 11.23 -20.01
C PHE A 313 15.59 11.01 -21.41
N VAL A 314 16.92 10.91 -21.51
CA VAL A 314 17.65 10.57 -22.72
C VAL A 314 18.32 9.21 -22.58
N LEU A 315 18.45 8.51 -23.70
CA LEU A 315 19.20 7.26 -23.76
C LEU A 315 20.67 7.51 -23.43
N ARG A 316 21.29 6.55 -22.76
CA ARG A 316 22.74 6.50 -22.57
C ARG A 316 23.42 6.15 -23.90
N GLU A 317 24.71 6.46 -24.01
CA GLU A 317 25.51 6.14 -25.21
C GLU A 317 25.53 4.64 -25.54
N ASN A 318 25.42 3.77 -24.54
CA ASN A 318 25.34 2.32 -24.70
C ASN A 318 23.94 1.81 -25.09
N GLY A 319 22.97 2.69 -25.31
CA GLY A 319 21.59 2.36 -25.64
C GLY A 319 20.67 2.07 -24.44
N ASP A 320 21.19 2.09 -23.21
CA ASP A 320 20.36 1.89 -22.03
C ASP A 320 19.40 3.08 -21.82
N ASN A 321 18.16 2.77 -21.43
CA ASN A 321 17.18 3.76 -21.02
C ASN A 321 17.08 3.80 -19.49
N PRO A 322 17.58 4.84 -18.81
CA PRO A 322 17.51 4.98 -17.36
C PRO A 322 16.20 5.63 -16.87
N SER A 323 15.31 6.08 -17.76
CA SER A 323 14.03 6.69 -17.39
C SER A 323 13.01 5.64 -16.96
N SER A 324 12.29 5.89 -15.86
CA SER A 324 11.17 5.03 -15.48
C SER A 324 9.95 5.24 -16.40
N ALA A 325 9.38 4.16 -16.93
CA ALA A 325 8.21 4.24 -17.81
C ALA A 325 6.92 4.69 -17.08
N ILE A 326 6.85 4.46 -15.77
CA ILE A 326 5.80 4.93 -14.88
C ILE A 326 6.36 6.06 -14.00
N LYS A 327 5.60 7.15 -13.87
CA LYS A 327 5.95 8.31 -13.03
C LYS A 327 4.87 8.53 -11.98
N GLN A 328 5.25 8.56 -10.71
CA GLN A 328 4.31 8.65 -9.60
C GLN A 328 3.98 10.10 -9.20
N VAL A 329 2.69 10.38 -9.00
CA VAL A 329 2.17 11.60 -8.41
C VAL A 329 1.65 11.27 -7.01
N ALA A 330 2.39 11.68 -5.98
CA ALA A 330 2.07 11.44 -4.57
C ALA A 330 1.81 12.76 -3.82
N SER A 331 1.28 12.69 -2.58
CA SER A 331 0.83 13.84 -1.79
C SER A 331 1.83 14.99 -1.64
N GLY A 332 3.13 14.68 -1.50
CA GLY A 332 4.18 15.70 -1.40
C GLY A 332 4.55 16.41 -2.70
N ARG A 333 4.09 15.90 -3.86
CA ARG A 333 4.41 16.40 -5.22
C ARG A 333 5.91 16.62 -5.49
N PHE A 334 6.77 15.87 -4.81
CA PHE A 334 8.21 15.97 -4.98
C PHE A 334 8.62 15.65 -6.42
N GLY A 335 9.34 16.57 -7.06
CA GLY A 335 9.83 16.42 -8.43
C GLY A 335 8.74 16.30 -9.49
N VAL A 336 7.49 16.64 -9.18
CA VAL A 336 6.38 16.64 -10.15
C VAL A 336 6.42 17.94 -10.94
N THR A 337 7.06 17.89 -12.10
CA THR A 337 7.18 19.01 -13.05
C THR A 337 6.47 18.68 -14.37
N ALA A 338 6.21 19.69 -15.21
CA ALA A 338 5.63 19.48 -16.54
C ALA A 338 6.47 18.51 -17.40
N GLU A 339 7.81 18.60 -17.34
CA GLU A 339 8.72 17.69 -18.05
C GLU A 339 8.66 16.27 -17.49
N TYR A 340 8.72 16.11 -16.16
CA TYR A 340 8.56 14.83 -15.48
C TYR A 340 7.26 14.11 -15.89
N LEU A 341 6.15 14.86 -15.93
CA LEU A 341 4.83 14.36 -16.30
C LEU A 341 4.72 13.98 -17.79
N ASN A 342 5.56 14.54 -18.66
CA ASN A 342 5.61 14.23 -20.09
C ASN A 342 6.61 13.11 -20.44
N SER A 343 7.54 12.78 -19.54
CA SER A 343 8.61 11.78 -19.75
C SER A 343 8.21 10.36 -19.32
N CYS A 344 6.99 9.91 -19.66
CA CYS A 344 6.50 8.59 -19.29
C CYS A 344 5.33 8.07 -20.16
N GLU A 345 5.05 6.79 -20.00
CA GLU A 345 3.93 6.07 -20.63
C GLU A 345 2.71 5.94 -19.69
N GLU A 346 2.91 6.00 -18.38
CA GLU A 346 1.84 5.91 -17.39
C GLU A 346 2.15 6.79 -16.17
N LEU A 347 1.12 7.45 -15.65
CA LEU A 347 1.16 8.29 -14.46
C LEU A 347 0.44 7.56 -13.33
N GLU A 348 1.11 7.32 -12.20
CA GLU A 348 0.51 6.65 -11.04
C GLU A 348 0.13 7.65 -9.95
N ILE A 349 -1.17 7.85 -9.73
CA ILE A 349 -1.69 8.58 -8.56
C ILE A 349 -1.57 7.66 -7.34
N LYS A 350 -0.65 7.99 -6.43
CA LYS A 350 -0.40 7.21 -5.23
C LYS A 350 -1.29 7.67 -4.07
N VAL A 351 -2.50 7.12 -4.00
CA VAL A 351 -3.41 7.38 -2.87
C VAL A 351 -2.86 6.75 -1.58
N ALA A 352 -2.34 5.53 -1.64
CA ALA A 352 -1.78 4.84 -0.48
C ALA A 352 -0.74 3.77 -0.85
N GLN A 353 -0.08 3.19 0.16
CA GLN A 353 0.79 2.01 0.02
C GLN A 353 0.57 1.02 1.17
N GLY A 354 0.73 -0.28 0.90
CA GLY A 354 0.39 -1.35 1.85
C GLY A 354 1.10 -1.29 3.21
N ALA A 355 2.32 -0.77 3.25
CA ALA A 355 3.12 -0.69 4.48
C ALA A 355 2.71 0.45 5.44
N LYS A 356 1.93 1.42 4.96
CA LYS A 356 1.41 2.55 5.75
C LYS A 356 0.18 3.21 5.11
N PRO A 357 -0.95 2.50 5.04
CA PRO A 357 -2.21 3.11 4.60
C PRO A 357 -2.62 4.25 5.54
N GLY A 358 -3.20 5.30 4.97
CA GLY A 358 -3.64 6.50 5.71
C GLY A 358 -2.51 7.43 6.17
N GLU A 359 -1.29 7.24 5.67
CA GLU A 359 -0.11 8.07 5.98
C GLU A 359 0.68 8.42 4.71
N GLY A 360 1.49 9.47 4.79
CA GLY A 360 2.35 9.93 3.70
C GLY A 360 3.72 9.23 3.60
N GLY A 361 4.44 9.57 2.53
CA GLY A 361 5.85 9.29 2.34
C GLY A 361 6.71 9.75 3.52
N GLN A 362 7.82 9.03 3.78
CA GLN A 362 8.76 9.39 4.85
C GLN A 362 10.18 9.16 4.36
N LEU A 363 10.98 10.21 4.39
CA LEU A 363 12.41 10.15 4.12
C LEU A 363 13.17 10.86 5.26
N PRO A 364 13.92 10.11 6.09
CA PRO A 364 14.73 10.69 7.16
C PRO A 364 15.71 11.73 6.62
N GLY A 365 15.88 12.86 7.32
CA GLY A 365 16.72 13.98 6.87
C GLY A 365 18.17 13.59 6.59
N ILE A 366 18.69 12.57 7.28
CA ILE A 366 20.02 11.97 7.03
C ILE A 366 20.18 11.35 5.63
N LYS A 367 19.08 11.17 4.88
CA LYS A 367 19.04 10.68 3.49
C LYS A 367 18.68 11.79 2.49
N VAL A 368 18.52 13.03 2.95
CA VAL A 368 18.21 14.17 2.09
C VAL A 368 19.52 14.91 1.84
N ASP A 369 20.37 14.32 1.01
CA ASP A 369 21.60 14.96 0.54
C ASP A 369 21.30 16.07 -0.48
N SER A 370 22.34 16.68 -1.05
CA SER A 370 22.19 17.77 -2.04
C SER A 370 21.48 17.31 -3.33
N LEU A 371 21.71 16.07 -3.77
CA LEU A 371 21.06 15.52 -4.96
C LEU A 371 19.56 15.36 -4.71
N ILE A 372 19.18 14.69 -3.61
CA ILE A 372 17.78 14.47 -3.24
C ILE A 372 17.08 15.80 -2.98
N ALA A 373 17.73 16.72 -2.27
CA ALA A 373 17.18 18.05 -2.00
C ALA A 373 16.86 18.82 -3.29
N ARG A 374 17.80 18.83 -4.26
CA ARG A 374 17.63 19.46 -5.57
C ARG A 374 16.45 18.86 -6.34
N LEU A 375 16.39 17.53 -6.47
CA LEU A 375 15.34 16.84 -7.24
C LEU A 375 13.95 17.05 -6.64
N ARG A 376 13.87 17.23 -5.32
CA ARG A 376 12.61 17.40 -4.61
C ARG A 376 12.25 18.87 -4.33
N HIS A 377 13.07 19.82 -4.78
CA HIS A 377 12.95 21.25 -4.44
C HIS A 377 12.79 21.46 -2.92
N SER A 378 13.62 20.77 -2.15
CA SER A 378 13.58 20.75 -0.68
C SER A 378 14.92 21.17 -0.07
N THR A 379 14.98 21.26 1.25
CA THR A 379 16.19 21.69 1.98
C THR A 379 17.07 20.49 2.34
N PRO A 380 18.38 20.51 2.03
CA PRO A 380 19.31 19.45 2.45
C PRO A 380 19.27 19.19 3.97
N GLY A 381 19.32 17.91 4.36
CA GLY A 381 19.32 17.46 5.75
C GLY A 381 17.96 17.50 6.46
N VAL A 382 16.93 18.10 5.85
CA VAL A 382 15.60 18.21 6.46
C VAL A 382 14.79 16.95 6.21
N THR A 383 14.14 16.43 7.25
CA THR A 383 13.28 15.24 7.13
C THR A 383 12.04 15.57 6.30
N LEU A 384 11.75 14.74 5.29
CA LEU A 384 10.57 14.89 4.46
C LEU A 384 9.49 13.91 4.92
N ILE A 385 8.46 14.44 5.59
CA ILE A 385 7.22 13.71 5.90
C ILE A 385 6.16 14.31 4.99
N SER A 386 5.70 13.54 4.01
CA SER A 386 4.63 14.01 3.12
C SER A 386 3.31 14.13 3.88
N PRO A 387 2.43 15.06 3.49
CA PRO A 387 1.06 15.07 3.98
C PRO A 387 0.41 13.70 3.77
N PRO A 388 -0.43 13.21 4.71
CA PRO A 388 -1.16 11.97 4.49
C PRO A 388 -2.12 12.02 3.28
N PRO A 389 -2.99 13.04 3.12
CA PRO A 389 -3.84 13.14 1.94
C PRO A 389 -3.12 13.88 0.80
N HIS A 390 -3.61 13.64 -0.41
CA HIS A 390 -3.43 14.60 -1.49
C HIS A 390 -4.32 15.82 -1.19
N HIS A 391 -3.75 17.02 -1.16
CA HIS A 391 -4.50 18.26 -0.87
C HIS A 391 -5.45 18.70 -1.99
N ASP A 392 -5.40 18.00 -3.12
CA ASP A 392 -6.27 18.14 -4.29
C ASP A 392 -7.11 16.87 -4.54
N ILE A 393 -7.27 16.01 -3.52
CA ILE A 393 -8.15 14.83 -3.55
C ILE A 393 -8.84 14.68 -2.18
N TYR A 394 -10.01 15.29 -2.01
CA TYR A 394 -10.84 15.11 -0.82
C TYR A 394 -12.09 14.28 -1.06
N SER A 395 -12.34 13.94 -2.31
CA SER A 395 -13.52 13.22 -2.78
C SER A 395 -13.22 12.46 -4.07
N ILE A 396 -14.19 11.70 -4.57
CA ILE A 396 -14.03 10.95 -5.82
C ILE A 396 -14.04 11.88 -7.04
N GLU A 397 -14.76 12.99 -6.97
CA GLU A 397 -14.79 14.04 -7.99
C GLU A 397 -13.47 14.80 -8.07
N ASP A 398 -12.79 15.01 -6.95
CA ASP A 398 -11.44 15.58 -6.94
C ASP A 398 -10.42 14.61 -7.56
N LEU A 399 -10.55 13.30 -7.28
CA LEU A 399 -9.71 12.30 -7.95
C LEU A 399 -9.96 12.31 -9.47
N ALA A 400 -11.23 12.42 -9.89
CA ALA A 400 -11.56 12.55 -11.30
C ALA A 400 -10.97 13.83 -11.92
N GLN A 401 -10.92 14.93 -11.16
CA GLN A 401 -10.25 16.17 -11.59
C GLN A 401 -8.75 15.96 -11.77
N LEU A 402 -8.05 15.32 -10.83
CA LEU A 402 -6.63 15.04 -10.99
C LEU A 402 -6.36 14.09 -12.18
N ILE A 403 -7.17 13.05 -12.38
CA ILE A 403 -7.06 12.18 -13.56
C ILE A 403 -7.21 13.01 -14.84
N TYR A 404 -8.16 13.96 -14.86
CA TYR A 404 -8.35 14.88 -15.96
C TYR A 404 -7.10 15.73 -16.20
N ASP A 405 -6.58 16.40 -15.16
CA ASP A 405 -5.38 17.25 -15.25
C ASP A 405 -4.17 16.49 -15.79
N LEU A 406 -3.93 15.26 -15.28
CA LEU A 406 -2.82 14.40 -15.72
C LEU A 406 -2.97 13.98 -17.19
N LYS A 407 -4.20 13.68 -17.62
CA LYS A 407 -4.47 13.37 -19.02
C LYS A 407 -4.44 14.61 -19.92
N GLN A 408 -4.55 15.83 -19.37
CA GLN A 408 -4.36 17.11 -20.08
C GLN A 408 -2.88 17.45 -20.25
N ILE A 409 -2.05 17.29 -19.22
CA ILE A 409 -0.61 17.58 -19.32
C ILE A 409 0.17 16.52 -20.09
N ASN A 410 -0.33 15.27 -20.16
CA ASN A 410 0.24 14.22 -20.99
C ASN A 410 -0.85 13.54 -21.84
N PRO A 411 -0.94 13.85 -23.15
CA PRO A 411 -1.93 13.27 -24.06
C PRO A 411 -1.70 11.80 -24.40
N LYS A 412 -0.57 11.22 -24.00
CA LYS A 412 -0.21 9.84 -24.34
C LYS A 412 -0.27 8.90 -23.15
N ALA A 413 -0.03 9.43 -21.94
CA ALA A 413 0.04 8.60 -20.75
C ALA A 413 -1.31 8.03 -20.35
N ARG A 414 -1.25 6.79 -19.86
CA ARG A 414 -2.31 6.17 -19.05
C ARG A 414 -2.25 6.70 -17.62
N VAL A 415 -3.34 6.58 -16.88
CA VAL A 415 -3.37 6.92 -15.45
C VAL A 415 -3.69 5.69 -14.61
N CYS A 416 -2.77 5.35 -13.71
CA CYS A 416 -2.93 4.34 -12.67
C CYS A 416 -3.36 5.00 -11.35
N VAL A 417 -4.25 4.37 -10.60
CA VAL A 417 -4.55 4.76 -9.22
C VAL A 417 -4.14 3.63 -8.28
N LYS A 418 -3.18 3.91 -7.41
CA LYS A 418 -2.67 2.96 -6.41
C LYS A 418 -3.44 3.06 -5.11
N LEU A 419 -4.16 1.97 -4.80
CA LEU A 419 -4.96 1.77 -3.60
C LEU A 419 -4.36 0.65 -2.74
N VAL A 420 -4.85 0.50 -1.51
CA VAL A 420 -4.45 -0.59 -0.62
C VAL A 420 -5.65 -1.45 -0.26
N ALA A 421 -5.48 -2.77 -0.36
CA ALA A 421 -6.47 -3.76 0.02
C ALA A 421 -7.06 -3.46 1.42
N SER A 422 -8.38 -3.30 1.43
CA SER A 422 -9.24 -3.04 2.59
C SER A 422 -10.68 -3.44 2.20
N THR A 423 -11.56 -3.79 3.14
CA THR A 423 -12.98 -3.96 2.80
C THR A 423 -13.58 -2.64 2.30
N GLY A 424 -14.40 -2.72 1.25
CA GLY A 424 -14.99 -1.57 0.58
C GLY A 424 -14.18 -1.08 -0.60
N ILE A 425 -12.97 -1.61 -0.82
CA ILE A 425 -12.13 -1.24 -1.97
C ILE A 425 -12.81 -1.53 -3.31
N GLY A 426 -13.70 -2.52 -3.38
CA GLY A 426 -14.44 -2.79 -4.63
C GLY A 426 -15.33 -1.62 -5.04
N THR A 427 -16.01 -0.99 -4.08
CA THR A 427 -16.82 0.21 -4.31
C THR A 427 -15.95 1.38 -4.76
N ILE A 428 -14.80 1.58 -4.11
CA ILE A 428 -13.83 2.62 -4.48
C ILE A 428 -13.32 2.37 -5.90
N ALA A 429 -12.97 1.13 -6.24
CA ALA A 429 -12.49 0.75 -7.57
C ALA A 429 -13.53 1.07 -8.67
N ALA A 430 -14.83 0.85 -8.40
CA ALA A 430 -15.89 1.24 -9.32
C ALA A 430 -15.96 2.77 -9.52
N GLY A 431 -15.79 3.56 -8.45
CA GLY A 431 -15.68 5.03 -8.55
C GLY A 431 -14.46 5.46 -9.38
N VAL A 432 -13.30 4.87 -9.11
CA VAL A 432 -12.04 5.13 -9.83
C VAL A 432 -12.16 4.82 -11.32
N ALA A 433 -12.81 3.71 -11.68
CA ALA A 433 -13.08 3.38 -13.08
C ALA A 433 -14.01 4.40 -13.75
N LYS A 434 -15.06 4.87 -13.05
CA LYS A 434 -15.95 5.93 -13.55
C LYS A 434 -15.22 7.28 -13.71
N ALA A 435 -14.24 7.55 -12.86
CA ALA A 435 -13.35 8.70 -12.91
C ALA A 435 -12.30 8.65 -14.05
N LYS A 436 -12.39 7.65 -14.95
CA LYS A 436 -11.55 7.48 -16.14
C LYS A 436 -10.11 7.07 -15.86
N ALA A 437 -9.83 6.41 -14.75
CA ALA A 437 -8.54 5.71 -14.58
C ALA A 437 -8.40 4.57 -15.60
N ASP A 438 -7.17 4.23 -15.96
CA ASP A 438 -6.85 3.17 -16.94
C ASP A 438 -6.33 1.91 -16.25
N THR A 439 -5.67 2.08 -15.11
CA THR A 439 -5.17 1.01 -14.26
C THR A 439 -5.60 1.27 -12.83
N ILE A 440 -5.99 0.22 -12.10
CA ILE A 440 -6.18 0.25 -10.66
C ILE A 440 -5.19 -0.74 -10.05
N LEU A 441 -4.29 -0.24 -9.21
CA LEU A 441 -3.35 -1.08 -8.47
C LEU A 441 -3.91 -1.34 -7.07
N ILE A 442 -4.09 -2.62 -6.73
CA ILE A 442 -4.43 -3.08 -5.38
C ILE A 442 -3.17 -3.57 -4.69
N SER A 443 -2.66 -2.79 -3.73
CA SER A 443 -1.52 -3.18 -2.91
C SER A 443 -1.92 -3.98 -1.68
N GLY A 444 -1.24 -5.09 -1.42
CA GLY A 444 -1.40 -5.85 -0.18
C GLY A 444 -0.59 -5.30 0.99
N HIS A 445 -1.00 -5.61 2.22
CA HIS A 445 -0.31 -5.21 3.47
C HIS A 445 1.14 -5.70 3.55
N GLY A 446 1.48 -6.81 2.86
CA GLY A 446 2.83 -7.36 2.77
C GLY A 446 3.81 -6.53 1.92
N GLY A 447 3.40 -5.35 1.42
CA GLY A 447 4.25 -4.44 0.67
C GLY A 447 5.45 -3.90 1.45
N GLY A 448 6.56 -3.63 0.75
CA GLY A 448 7.77 -3.07 1.35
C GLY A 448 7.69 -1.56 1.63
N THR A 449 8.62 -1.05 2.42
CA THR A 449 8.84 0.39 2.62
C THR A 449 10.26 0.69 3.06
N GLY A 450 10.80 1.84 2.64
CA GLY A 450 12.08 2.35 3.12
C GLY A 450 12.01 2.88 4.57
N ALA A 451 10.87 3.48 4.95
CA ALA A 451 10.61 4.01 6.28
C ALA A 451 9.11 4.08 6.57
N SER A 452 8.70 3.54 7.73
CA SER A 452 7.32 3.56 8.22
C SER A 452 7.29 3.23 9.72
N PRO A 453 6.31 3.73 10.48
CA PRO A 453 6.02 3.22 11.83
C PRO A 453 5.75 1.72 11.81
N GLN A 454 6.30 1.00 12.79
CA GLN A 454 6.09 -0.45 12.91
C GLN A 454 4.62 -0.82 13.12
N SER A 455 3.86 0.03 13.83
CA SER A 455 2.42 -0.17 14.01
C SER A 455 1.68 -0.24 12.67
N SER A 456 2.04 0.62 11.71
CA SER A 456 1.42 0.62 10.38
C SER A 456 1.83 -0.59 9.54
N ILE A 457 3.11 -0.99 9.60
CA ILE A 457 3.60 -2.21 8.91
C ILE A 457 2.86 -3.47 9.39
N LYS A 458 2.49 -3.51 10.68
CA LYS A 458 1.93 -4.70 11.32
C LYS A 458 0.42 -4.73 11.42
N HIS A 459 -0.24 -3.56 11.44
CA HIS A 459 -1.65 -3.46 11.79
C HIS A 459 -2.50 -2.65 10.79
N ALA A 460 -1.96 -2.26 9.64
CA ALA A 460 -2.73 -1.53 8.63
C ALA A 460 -2.65 -2.19 7.25
N GLY A 461 -3.80 -2.22 6.55
CA GLY A 461 -3.99 -2.89 5.27
C GLY A 461 -4.35 -4.37 5.42
N LEU A 462 -4.80 -4.98 4.31
CA LEU A 462 -5.19 -6.39 4.22
C LEU A 462 -4.37 -7.16 3.18
N PRO A 463 -4.46 -8.50 3.18
CA PRO A 463 -3.99 -9.34 2.07
C PRO A 463 -4.56 -8.86 0.72
N TRP A 464 -3.70 -8.83 -0.30
CA TRP A 464 -4.14 -8.44 -1.63
C TRP A 464 -5.13 -9.45 -2.19
N GLU A 465 -5.07 -10.72 -1.77
CA GLU A 465 -6.02 -11.76 -2.18
C GLU A 465 -7.47 -11.35 -1.91
N MET A 466 -7.72 -10.63 -0.81
CA MET A 466 -9.05 -10.13 -0.44
C MET A 466 -9.42 -8.85 -1.21
N GLY A 467 -8.52 -7.87 -1.28
CA GLY A 467 -8.80 -6.61 -1.96
C GLY A 467 -8.92 -6.75 -3.48
N LEU A 468 -8.08 -7.61 -4.07
CA LEU A 468 -8.05 -7.86 -5.52
C LEU A 468 -9.32 -8.57 -5.98
N SER A 469 -9.71 -9.63 -5.28
CA SER A 469 -10.93 -10.38 -5.60
C SER A 469 -12.17 -9.49 -5.42
N GLU A 470 -12.25 -8.68 -4.37
CA GLU A 470 -13.33 -7.71 -4.18
C GLU A 470 -13.41 -6.69 -5.33
N ALA A 471 -12.27 -6.08 -5.70
CA ALA A 471 -12.21 -5.16 -6.83
C ALA A 471 -12.64 -5.83 -8.13
N HIS A 472 -12.15 -7.05 -8.40
CA HIS A 472 -12.53 -7.83 -9.57
C HIS A 472 -14.03 -8.12 -9.61
N GLN A 473 -14.60 -8.61 -8.50
CA GLN A 473 -16.00 -8.96 -8.37
C GLN A 473 -16.90 -7.73 -8.55
N VAL A 474 -16.65 -6.64 -7.82
CA VAL A 474 -17.49 -5.43 -7.88
C VAL A 474 -17.41 -4.74 -9.23
N LEU A 475 -16.22 -4.63 -9.84
CA LEU A 475 -16.09 -4.09 -11.20
C LEU A 475 -16.84 -4.94 -12.23
N THR A 476 -16.86 -6.26 -12.05
CA THR A 476 -17.58 -7.19 -12.94
C THR A 476 -19.08 -7.01 -12.81
N MET A 477 -19.60 -6.96 -11.58
CA MET A 477 -21.03 -6.74 -11.30
C MET A 477 -21.54 -5.40 -11.84
N ASN A 478 -20.66 -4.40 -11.96
CA ASN A 478 -21.01 -3.06 -12.47
C ASN A 478 -20.75 -2.87 -13.98
N GLY A 479 -20.28 -3.90 -14.70
CA GLY A 479 -19.94 -3.77 -16.12
C GLY A 479 -18.77 -2.81 -16.39
N LEU A 480 -17.87 -2.64 -15.41
CA LEU A 480 -16.71 -1.76 -15.46
C LEU A 480 -15.39 -2.52 -15.60
N ARG A 481 -15.38 -3.84 -15.40
CA ARG A 481 -14.15 -4.65 -15.36
C ARG A 481 -13.31 -4.57 -16.63
N ASP A 482 -13.94 -4.46 -17.79
CA ASP A 482 -13.25 -4.39 -19.10
C ASP A 482 -12.65 -2.99 -19.40
N LYS A 483 -12.95 -1.98 -18.57
CA LYS A 483 -12.49 -0.58 -18.77
C LYS A 483 -11.15 -0.27 -18.10
N VAL A 484 -10.69 -1.16 -17.21
CA VAL A 484 -9.50 -0.94 -16.39
C VAL A 484 -8.65 -2.20 -16.34
N ILE A 485 -7.33 -2.01 -16.35
CA ILE A 485 -6.37 -3.04 -15.98
C ILE A 485 -6.33 -3.12 -14.45
N LEU A 486 -6.42 -4.33 -13.90
CA LEU A 486 -6.15 -4.55 -12.47
C LEU A 486 -4.69 -4.95 -12.29
N ARG A 487 -3.92 -4.15 -11.56
CA ARG A 487 -2.56 -4.49 -11.13
C ARG A 487 -2.59 -4.90 -9.66
N THR A 488 -1.74 -5.83 -9.25
CA THR A 488 -1.58 -6.16 -7.82
C THR A 488 -0.11 -6.23 -7.43
N ASP A 489 0.20 -5.82 -6.19
CA ASP A 489 1.51 -6.00 -5.58
C ASP A 489 1.38 -6.39 -4.09
N GLY A 490 2.49 -6.72 -3.44
CA GLY A 490 2.51 -7.06 -2.00
C GLY A 490 3.08 -8.45 -1.71
N GLY A 491 4.39 -8.61 -1.89
CA GLY A 491 5.09 -9.85 -1.53
C GLY A 491 4.99 -10.99 -2.54
N LEU A 492 4.76 -10.67 -3.82
CA LEU A 492 4.86 -11.62 -4.93
C LEU A 492 6.33 -12.02 -5.14
N LYS A 493 6.61 -13.32 -5.10
CA LYS A 493 7.99 -13.85 -5.08
C LYS A 493 8.21 -15.07 -5.97
N THR A 494 7.16 -15.72 -6.46
CA THR A 494 7.23 -16.91 -7.33
C THR A 494 6.26 -16.81 -8.51
N GLY A 495 6.46 -17.65 -9.53
CA GLY A 495 5.51 -17.79 -10.65
C GLY A 495 4.14 -18.25 -10.16
N ARG A 496 4.08 -19.10 -9.12
CA ARG A 496 2.82 -19.46 -8.45
C ARG A 496 2.04 -18.25 -7.94
N ASP A 497 2.71 -17.31 -7.29
CA ASP A 497 2.07 -16.09 -6.77
C ASP A 497 1.41 -15.28 -7.91
N VAL A 498 2.07 -15.19 -9.07
CA VAL A 498 1.56 -14.53 -10.28
C VAL A 498 0.32 -15.24 -10.83
N VAL A 499 0.34 -16.57 -10.94
CA VAL A 499 -0.80 -17.35 -11.46
C VAL A 499 -2.01 -17.25 -10.52
N ILE A 500 -1.81 -17.31 -9.21
CA ILE A 500 -2.91 -17.12 -8.24
C ILE A 500 -3.48 -15.71 -8.35
N ALA A 501 -2.63 -14.69 -8.44
CA ALA A 501 -3.07 -13.32 -8.65
C ALA A 501 -3.89 -13.16 -9.95
N ALA A 502 -3.48 -13.84 -11.04
CA ALA A 502 -4.22 -13.87 -12.28
C ALA A 502 -5.62 -14.46 -12.06
N MET A 503 -5.71 -15.64 -11.46
CA MET A 503 -6.97 -16.34 -11.17
C MET A 503 -7.90 -15.52 -10.25
N LEU A 504 -7.35 -14.74 -9.32
CA LEU A 504 -8.11 -13.81 -8.48
C LEU A 504 -8.48 -12.49 -9.18
N GLY A 505 -7.98 -12.27 -10.40
CA GLY A 505 -8.48 -11.24 -11.30
C GLY A 505 -7.49 -10.16 -11.73
N ALA A 506 -6.21 -10.26 -11.38
CA ALA A 506 -5.18 -9.32 -11.83
C ALA A 506 -4.77 -9.55 -13.30
N ASP A 507 -4.37 -8.47 -13.96
CA ASP A 507 -3.83 -8.43 -15.32
C ASP A 507 -2.31 -8.18 -15.32
N GLU A 508 -1.82 -7.41 -14.34
CA GLU A 508 -0.40 -7.03 -14.16
C GLU A 508 0.07 -7.23 -12.70
N TYR A 509 1.38 -7.42 -12.51
CA TYR A 509 1.94 -7.92 -11.24
C TYR A 509 3.20 -7.13 -10.83
N GLY A 510 3.14 -6.50 -9.66
CA GLY A 510 4.22 -5.69 -9.11
C GLY A 510 5.22 -6.51 -8.29
N ILE A 511 6.49 -6.52 -8.73
CA ILE A 511 7.61 -7.24 -8.09
C ILE A 511 8.60 -6.23 -7.51
N GLY A 512 8.47 -5.91 -6.22
CA GLY A 512 9.30 -4.92 -5.53
C GLY A 512 10.46 -5.53 -4.75
N THR A 513 10.18 -6.06 -3.55
CA THR A 513 11.20 -6.61 -2.65
C THR A 513 12.06 -7.69 -3.31
N SER A 514 11.47 -8.57 -4.11
CA SER A 514 12.21 -9.63 -4.83
C SER A 514 13.24 -9.05 -5.79
N SER A 515 12.93 -7.94 -6.47
CA SER A 515 13.88 -7.22 -7.33
C SER A 515 14.99 -6.56 -6.52
N LEU A 516 14.69 -6.02 -5.33
CA LEU A 516 15.73 -5.52 -4.42
C LEU A 516 16.64 -6.65 -3.91
N ILE A 517 16.10 -7.84 -3.65
CA ILE A 517 16.88 -9.02 -3.24
C ILE A 517 17.79 -9.48 -4.38
N ALA A 518 17.28 -9.54 -5.61
CA ALA A 518 18.08 -9.85 -6.79
C ALA A 518 19.23 -8.84 -7.01
N MET A 519 19.04 -7.58 -6.64
CA MET A 519 20.09 -6.55 -6.64
C MET A 519 21.04 -6.61 -5.42
N GLY A 520 20.82 -7.52 -4.46
CA GLY A 520 21.73 -7.74 -3.33
C GLY A 520 21.15 -7.46 -1.95
N CYS A 521 19.88 -7.07 -1.80
CA CYS A 521 19.27 -6.89 -0.47
C CYS A 521 19.29 -8.19 0.34
N ILE A 522 19.82 -8.13 1.56
CA ILE A 522 19.92 -9.26 2.51
C ILE A 522 18.89 -9.19 3.66
N MET A 523 17.83 -8.39 3.48
CA MET A 523 16.73 -8.17 4.42
C MET A 523 17.11 -7.83 5.88
N VAL A 524 18.16 -7.03 6.07
CA VAL A 524 18.61 -6.57 7.40
C VAL A 524 17.67 -5.56 8.09
N ARG A 525 16.73 -4.96 7.33
CA ARG A 525 15.70 -3.99 7.78
C ARG A 525 16.25 -2.68 8.38
N GLN A 526 17.30 -2.12 7.78
CA GLN A 526 17.93 -0.85 8.18
C GLN A 526 17.79 0.27 7.13
N CYS A 527 16.79 0.16 6.24
CA CYS A 527 16.61 1.06 5.10
C CYS A 527 16.43 2.54 5.50
N HIS A 528 15.80 2.77 6.66
CA HIS A 528 15.55 4.09 7.24
C HIS A 528 16.81 4.68 7.90
N SER A 529 17.76 3.83 8.32
CA SER A 529 18.93 4.25 9.10
C SER A 529 20.05 4.83 8.25
N ASN A 530 19.92 4.81 6.92
CA ASN A 530 20.99 5.16 5.98
C ASN A 530 22.25 4.29 6.13
N THR A 531 22.12 3.07 6.65
CA THR A 531 23.25 2.15 6.90
C THR A 531 23.10 0.85 6.13
N CYS A 532 22.57 0.91 4.89
CA CYS A 532 22.40 -0.29 4.08
C CYS A 532 23.78 -0.92 3.78
N PRO A 533 24.04 -2.18 4.18
CA PRO A 533 25.37 -2.78 4.08
C PRO A 533 25.79 -3.09 2.62
N VAL A 534 24.83 -3.08 1.70
CA VAL A 534 24.96 -3.52 0.30
C VAL A 534 24.62 -2.41 -0.70
N GLY A 535 24.62 -1.15 -0.27
CA GLY A 535 24.44 -0.01 -1.17
C GLY A 535 23.06 0.17 -1.80
N VAL A 536 22.04 -0.62 -1.42
CA VAL A 536 20.69 -0.55 -2.02
C VAL A 536 19.86 0.62 -1.48
N CYS A 537 19.73 0.75 -0.16
CA CYS A 537 18.82 1.73 0.49
C CYS A 537 19.60 2.78 1.30
N THR A 538 20.55 3.47 0.67
CA THR A 538 21.45 4.44 1.34
C THR A 538 21.85 5.56 0.39
N GLN A 539 22.04 6.77 0.93
CA GLN A 539 22.64 7.91 0.22
C GLN A 539 24.11 8.13 0.60
N ARG A 540 24.67 7.32 1.50
CA ARG A 540 26.08 7.39 1.88
C ARG A 540 26.98 6.81 0.79
N ASP A 541 27.94 7.60 0.32
CA ASP A 541 28.86 7.20 -0.75
C ASP A 541 29.70 5.96 -0.40
N ASP A 542 30.21 5.87 0.83
CA ASP A 542 31.00 4.72 1.30
C ASP A 542 30.22 3.40 1.31
N LEU A 543 28.89 3.49 1.44
CA LEU A 543 28.00 2.33 1.39
C LEU A 543 27.45 2.09 -0.01
N ARG A 544 27.20 3.13 -0.81
CA ARG A 544 26.82 3.04 -2.22
C ARG A 544 27.90 2.35 -3.04
N ALA A 545 29.17 2.59 -2.74
CA ALA A 545 30.31 1.90 -3.35
C ALA A 545 30.28 0.37 -3.17
N LYS A 546 29.46 -0.16 -2.25
CA LYS A 546 29.27 -1.60 -2.02
C LYS A 546 28.12 -2.20 -2.82
N PHE A 547 27.43 -1.41 -3.64
CA PHE A 547 26.34 -1.87 -4.48
C PHE A 547 26.86 -2.77 -5.60
N THR A 548 26.30 -3.97 -5.71
CA THR A 548 26.69 -4.99 -6.72
C THR A 548 25.49 -5.49 -7.54
N GLY A 549 24.36 -4.78 -7.46
CA GLY A 549 23.21 -5.05 -8.30
C GLY A 549 23.49 -4.65 -9.74
N THR A 550 22.95 -5.40 -10.69
CA THR A 550 23.10 -5.10 -12.11
C THR A 550 21.76 -5.28 -12.83
N PRO A 551 21.56 -4.63 -13.99
CA PRO A 551 20.33 -4.82 -14.75
C PRO A 551 20.11 -6.27 -15.15
N GLU A 552 21.17 -7.02 -15.43
CA GLU A 552 21.12 -8.44 -15.81
C GLU A 552 20.51 -9.29 -14.70
N LYS A 553 20.89 -9.09 -13.42
CA LYS A 553 20.32 -9.84 -12.29
C LYS A 553 18.82 -9.62 -12.17
N VAL A 554 18.37 -8.39 -12.38
CA VAL A 554 16.94 -8.05 -12.37
C VAL A 554 16.25 -8.69 -13.58
N VAL A 555 16.83 -8.60 -14.78
CA VAL A 555 16.31 -9.31 -15.96
C VAL A 555 16.19 -10.81 -15.71
N GLN A 556 17.17 -11.45 -15.05
CA GLN A 556 17.12 -12.87 -14.69
C GLN A 556 15.98 -13.18 -13.74
N LEU A 557 15.74 -12.38 -12.71
CA LEU A 557 14.57 -12.55 -11.83
C LEU A 557 13.26 -12.60 -12.62
N PHE A 558 13.05 -11.63 -13.51
CA PHE A 558 11.82 -11.56 -14.32
C PHE A 558 11.77 -12.65 -15.40
N THR A 559 12.94 -13.13 -15.85
CA THR A 559 13.07 -14.32 -16.70
C THR A 559 12.54 -15.55 -16.02
N HIS A 560 13.05 -15.83 -14.83
CA HIS A 560 12.73 -17.04 -14.08
C HIS A 560 11.28 -17.05 -13.62
N LEU A 561 10.76 -15.90 -13.16
CA LEU A 561 9.34 -15.75 -12.85
C LEU A 561 8.46 -16.05 -14.06
N ALA A 562 8.79 -15.52 -15.22
CA ALA A 562 8.01 -15.73 -16.43
C ALA A 562 8.07 -17.19 -16.91
N GLU A 563 9.23 -17.85 -16.80
CA GLU A 563 9.36 -19.27 -17.14
C GLU A 563 8.57 -20.17 -16.19
N GLU A 564 8.63 -19.91 -14.88
CA GLU A 564 7.84 -20.64 -13.90
C GLU A 564 6.33 -20.46 -14.13
N VAL A 565 5.89 -19.27 -14.54
CA VAL A 565 4.50 -19.04 -14.98
C VAL A 565 4.17 -19.92 -16.19
N ARG A 566 5.05 -20.04 -17.19
CA ARG A 566 4.80 -20.90 -18.36
C ARG A 566 4.65 -22.36 -17.98
N GLU A 567 5.54 -22.87 -17.14
CA GLU A 567 5.46 -24.26 -16.65
C GLU A 567 4.15 -24.53 -15.91
N ILE A 568 3.69 -23.58 -15.08
CA ILE A 568 2.41 -23.72 -14.37
C ILE A 568 1.25 -23.68 -15.37
N LEU A 569 1.20 -22.74 -16.30
CA LEU A 569 0.15 -22.67 -17.33
C LEU A 569 0.07 -23.95 -18.16
N ALA A 570 1.23 -24.48 -18.58
CA ALA A 570 1.34 -25.75 -19.30
C ALA A 570 0.75 -26.91 -18.48
N SER A 571 1.07 -26.98 -17.19
CA SER A 571 0.54 -28.01 -16.27
C SER A 571 -0.98 -27.92 -16.08
N LEU A 572 -1.56 -26.72 -16.23
CA LEU A 572 -2.99 -26.47 -16.16
C LEU A 572 -3.71 -26.66 -17.50
N GLY A 573 -2.96 -26.90 -18.59
CA GLY A 573 -3.50 -27.10 -19.94
C GLY A 573 -3.96 -25.83 -20.65
N VAL A 574 -3.52 -24.65 -20.21
CA VAL A 574 -3.89 -23.33 -20.78
C VAL A 574 -2.69 -22.70 -21.48
N SER A 575 -2.95 -21.89 -22.52
CA SER A 575 -1.88 -21.35 -23.37
C SER A 575 -1.45 -19.93 -23.00
N SER A 576 -2.19 -19.23 -22.14
CA SER A 576 -1.92 -17.82 -21.80
C SER A 576 -2.41 -17.43 -20.40
N LEU A 577 -1.86 -16.35 -19.84
CA LEU A 577 -2.36 -15.79 -18.56
C LEU A 577 -3.78 -15.27 -18.74
N GLU A 578 -4.10 -14.73 -19.91
CA GLU A 578 -5.37 -14.15 -20.31
C GLU A 578 -6.53 -15.14 -20.12
N GLU A 579 -6.31 -16.41 -20.45
CA GLU A 579 -7.29 -17.51 -20.30
C GLU A 579 -7.67 -17.78 -18.85
N ILE A 580 -6.79 -17.46 -17.89
CA ILE A 580 -6.99 -17.76 -16.46
C ILE A 580 -7.34 -16.53 -15.63
N VAL A 581 -7.32 -15.31 -16.18
CA VAL A 581 -7.65 -14.12 -15.38
C VAL A 581 -9.11 -14.18 -14.90
N GLY A 582 -9.30 -14.22 -13.58
CA GLY A 582 -10.61 -14.36 -12.94
C GLY A 582 -11.17 -15.79 -12.91
N ARG A 583 -10.39 -16.81 -13.31
CA ARG A 583 -10.79 -18.23 -13.25
C ARG A 583 -10.57 -18.84 -11.86
N THR A 584 -11.26 -18.30 -10.86
CA THR A 584 -11.21 -18.82 -9.48
C THR A 584 -11.75 -20.26 -9.35
N ASP A 585 -12.48 -20.76 -10.35
CA ASP A 585 -12.88 -22.17 -10.45
C ASP A 585 -11.70 -23.13 -10.67
N MET A 586 -10.52 -22.62 -10.99
CA MET A 586 -9.26 -23.38 -11.04
C MET A 586 -8.46 -23.29 -9.74
N LEU A 587 -9.05 -22.73 -8.69
CA LEU A 587 -8.49 -22.68 -7.34
C LEU A 587 -9.40 -23.43 -6.37
N ARG A 588 -8.80 -24.14 -5.43
CA ARG A 588 -9.49 -24.70 -4.26
C ARG A 588 -8.71 -24.44 -2.99
N GLN A 589 -9.41 -24.26 -1.88
CA GLN A 589 -8.78 -24.28 -0.57
C GLN A 589 -8.37 -25.72 -0.24
N VAL A 590 -7.08 -25.96 0.00
CA VAL A 590 -6.53 -27.28 0.35
C VAL A 590 -6.13 -27.40 1.81
N SER A 591 -6.05 -26.28 2.53
CA SER A 591 -5.67 -26.26 3.94
C SER A 591 -6.56 -25.29 4.72
N ARG A 592 -6.87 -25.67 5.96
CA ARG A 592 -7.46 -24.75 6.95
C ARG A 592 -6.38 -24.02 7.77
N GLY A 593 -5.10 -24.21 7.45
CA GLY A 593 -3.99 -23.59 8.14
C GLY A 593 -3.72 -24.23 9.50
N TYR A 594 -3.59 -23.40 10.53
CA TYR A 594 -3.29 -23.81 11.90
C TYR A 594 -4.45 -24.59 12.53
N ALA A 595 -4.15 -25.62 13.33
CA ALA A 595 -5.15 -26.55 13.89
C ALA A 595 -6.23 -25.87 14.77
N ALA A 596 -5.95 -24.69 15.34
CA ALA A 596 -6.94 -23.95 16.12
C ALA A 596 -7.95 -23.17 15.25
N LEU A 597 -7.70 -23.02 13.95
CA LEU A 597 -8.63 -22.37 13.01
C LEU A 597 -9.78 -23.33 12.69
N ASP A 598 -10.82 -23.28 13.52
CA ASP A 598 -11.98 -24.15 13.46
C ASP A 598 -12.96 -23.78 12.33
N ASP A 599 -12.98 -22.51 11.90
CA ASP A 599 -13.95 -21.99 10.93
C ASP A 599 -13.30 -21.21 9.75
N LEU A 600 -12.07 -21.55 9.31
CA LEU A 600 -11.44 -20.85 8.19
C LEU A 600 -12.17 -21.08 6.85
N ASP A 601 -12.69 -20.00 6.27
CA ASP A 601 -13.44 -19.99 5.01
C ASP A 601 -12.86 -19.00 4.00
N LEU A 602 -12.29 -19.52 2.91
CA LEU A 602 -11.76 -18.75 1.78
C LEU A 602 -12.76 -18.58 0.63
N ASN A 603 -13.99 -19.09 0.75
CA ASN A 603 -14.98 -18.99 -0.32
C ASN A 603 -15.21 -17.54 -0.81
N PRO A 604 -15.27 -16.49 0.04
CA PRO A 604 -15.50 -15.12 -0.42
C PRO A 604 -14.50 -14.60 -1.48
N ILE A 605 -13.25 -15.09 -1.46
CA ILE A 605 -12.26 -14.73 -2.48
C ILE A 605 -12.28 -15.65 -3.71
N LEU A 606 -12.96 -16.79 -3.62
CA LEU A 606 -13.09 -17.79 -4.69
C LEU A 606 -14.42 -17.68 -5.46
N VAL A 607 -15.44 -17.01 -4.91
CA VAL A 607 -16.71 -16.80 -5.62
C VAL A 607 -16.48 -16.01 -6.91
N ARG A 608 -17.02 -16.53 -8.01
CA ARG A 608 -17.07 -15.82 -9.30
C ARG A 608 -18.26 -14.89 -9.32
N ALA A 609 -18.01 -13.62 -9.63
CA ALA A 609 -19.08 -12.67 -9.93
C ALA A 609 -19.65 -12.96 -11.32
N ASN A 610 -20.98 -13.01 -11.44
CA ASN A 610 -21.66 -13.07 -12.72
C ASN A 610 -21.80 -11.64 -13.27
N GLY A 611 -21.19 -11.37 -14.42
CA GLY A 611 -21.36 -10.12 -15.16
C GLY A 611 -22.44 -10.23 -16.23
N THR A 612 -22.87 -9.10 -16.78
CA THR A 612 -23.85 -9.04 -17.88
C THR A 612 -23.27 -9.45 -19.25
N ALA A 613 -21.94 -9.57 -19.35
CA ALA A 613 -21.22 -9.96 -20.57
C ALA A 613 -20.03 -10.89 -20.25
N LYS A 614 -19.59 -11.67 -21.25
CA LYS A 614 -18.31 -12.38 -21.16
C LYS A 614 -17.18 -11.35 -21.00
N ARG A 615 -16.31 -11.56 -20.00
CA ARG A 615 -15.13 -10.71 -19.75
C ARG A 615 -14.34 -10.55 -21.04
N LYS A 616 -14.06 -9.30 -21.40
CA LYS A 616 -13.12 -8.97 -22.48
C LYS A 616 -11.78 -8.56 -21.85
N THR A 617 -10.68 -8.87 -22.52
CA THR A 617 -9.38 -8.34 -22.11
C THR A 617 -9.45 -6.81 -22.17
N PRO A 618 -9.12 -6.09 -21.08
CA PRO A 618 -9.11 -4.64 -21.11
C PRO A 618 -8.19 -4.11 -22.22
N SER A 619 -8.62 -3.04 -22.90
CA SER A 619 -7.79 -2.40 -23.93
C SER A 619 -6.53 -1.82 -23.32
N LEU A 620 -5.41 -1.90 -24.05
CA LEU A 620 -4.20 -1.13 -23.72
C LEU A 620 -4.35 0.37 -24.07
N ALA A 621 -5.38 0.74 -24.84
CA ALA A 621 -5.71 2.13 -25.08
C ALA A 621 -6.19 2.79 -23.79
N ARG A 622 -5.89 4.08 -23.63
CA ARG A 622 -6.37 4.86 -22.48
C ARG A 622 -7.86 5.19 -22.63
N ASN A 623 -8.53 5.38 -21.50
CA ASN A 623 -9.85 5.98 -21.45
C ASN A 623 -9.73 7.48 -21.75
N GLU A 624 -10.21 7.89 -22.92
CA GLU A 624 -10.15 9.30 -23.34
C GLU A 624 -11.00 10.20 -22.43
N VAL A 625 -10.58 11.46 -22.34
CA VAL A 625 -11.23 12.52 -21.59
C VAL A 625 -11.64 13.65 -22.54
N PRO A 626 -12.71 14.42 -22.23
CA PRO A 626 -13.14 15.53 -23.09
C PRO A 626 -12.06 16.61 -23.23
N ASP A 627 -12.02 17.26 -24.39
CA ASP A 627 -11.23 18.47 -24.59
C ASP A 627 -11.72 19.64 -23.71
N THR A 628 -10.88 20.66 -23.61
CA THR A 628 -11.16 21.94 -22.95
C THR A 628 -10.88 23.09 -23.92
N LEU A 629 -10.90 24.33 -23.42
CA LEU A 629 -10.57 25.53 -24.19
C LEU A 629 -9.18 25.44 -24.88
N ASP A 630 -8.27 24.65 -24.32
CA ASP A 630 -6.95 24.38 -24.89
C ASP A 630 -6.98 23.84 -26.31
N ALA A 631 -8.01 23.10 -26.72
CA ALA A 631 -8.11 22.62 -28.10
C ALA A 631 -8.16 23.80 -29.10
N PHE A 632 -8.84 24.88 -28.73
CA PHE A 632 -8.88 26.12 -29.52
C PHE A 632 -7.59 26.91 -29.37
N ILE A 633 -7.10 27.06 -28.14
CA ILE A 633 -5.85 27.79 -27.86
C ILE A 633 -4.67 27.19 -28.63
N LEU A 634 -4.55 25.86 -28.70
CA LEU A 634 -3.48 25.18 -29.43
C LEU A 634 -3.52 25.50 -30.93
N LYS A 635 -4.72 25.50 -31.51
CA LYS A 635 -4.92 25.82 -32.93
C LYS A 635 -4.50 27.25 -33.22
N ASP A 636 -4.94 28.18 -32.39
CA ASP A 636 -4.71 29.62 -32.58
C ASP A 636 -3.28 30.03 -32.19
N ALA A 637 -2.63 29.27 -31.30
CA ALA A 637 -1.22 29.46 -30.90
C ALA A 637 -0.22 28.69 -31.78
N SER A 638 -0.65 28.07 -32.88
CA SER A 638 0.20 27.26 -33.75
C SER A 638 1.50 27.98 -34.17
N HIS A 639 1.44 29.26 -34.54
CA HIS A 639 2.64 30.03 -34.89
C HIS A 639 3.64 30.20 -33.73
N ALA A 640 3.15 30.40 -32.51
CA ALA A 640 4.00 30.46 -31.32
C ALA A 640 4.63 29.09 -31.03
N LEU A 641 3.84 28.02 -31.11
CA LEU A 641 4.29 26.66 -30.92
C LEU A 641 5.24 26.23 -32.04
N GLU A 642 5.14 26.77 -33.25
CA GLU A 642 6.01 26.43 -34.36
C GLU A 642 7.35 27.18 -34.31
N ARG A 643 7.30 28.50 -34.11
CA ARG A 643 8.41 29.43 -34.36
C ARG A 643 8.84 30.24 -33.13
N GLY A 644 8.22 30.04 -31.97
CA GLY A 644 8.50 30.83 -30.76
C GLY A 644 8.06 32.30 -30.85
N GLN A 645 7.09 32.60 -31.71
CA GLN A 645 6.58 33.97 -31.90
C GLN A 645 5.67 34.40 -30.75
N ARG A 646 5.78 35.67 -30.36
CA ARG A 646 4.87 36.25 -29.36
C ARG A 646 3.44 36.29 -29.89
N THR A 647 2.51 35.73 -29.11
CA THR A 647 1.10 35.61 -29.48
C THR A 647 0.22 36.02 -28.31
N GLN A 648 -0.83 36.77 -28.61
CA GLN A 648 -1.85 37.15 -27.65
C GLN A 648 -3.21 36.68 -28.13
N LEU A 649 -3.91 35.93 -27.27
CA LEU A 649 -5.22 35.37 -27.54
C LEU A 649 -6.24 35.90 -26.53
N SER A 650 -7.53 35.85 -26.89
CA SER A 650 -8.61 36.29 -26.01
C SER A 650 -9.83 35.38 -26.14
N TYR A 651 -10.32 34.88 -25.00
CA TYR A 651 -11.50 34.01 -24.93
C TYR A 651 -12.37 34.40 -23.73
N ASN A 652 -13.63 33.97 -23.75
CA ASN A 652 -14.43 33.89 -22.54
C ASN A 652 -14.13 32.57 -21.83
N VAL A 653 -14.26 32.55 -20.50
CA VAL A 653 -14.08 31.34 -19.69
C VAL A 653 -15.25 31.09 -18.74
N ARG A 654 -15.62 29.83 -18.54
CA ARG A 654 -16.69 29.37 -17.64
C ARG A 654 -16.18 28.35 -16.63
N ASN A 655 -16.87 28.21 -15.50
CA ASN A 655 -16.52 27.25 -14.45
C ASN A 655 -16.55 25.78 -14.90
N THR A 656 -17.20 25.49 -16.03
CA THR A 656 -17.22 24.17 -16.69
C THR A 656 -15.96 23.86 -17.48
N GLU A 657 -15.16 24.87 -17.83
CA GLU A 657 -13.91 24.75 -18.59
C GLU A 657 -12.76 24.61 -17.60
N ARG A 658 -12.22 23.39 -17.51
CA ARG A 658 -11.25 22.98 -16.49
C ARG A 658 -9.88 22.79 -17.11
N ALA A 659 -8.83 22.90 -16.30
CA ALA A 659 -7.44 22.70 -16.70
C ALA A 659 -7.00 23.56 -17.91
N VAL A 660 -7.53 24.78 -18.03
CA VAL A 660 -7.19 25.70 -19.12
C VAL A 660 -5.71 26.10 -19.00
N GLY A 661 -4.96 25.95 -20.09
CA GLY A 661 -3.52 26.17 -20.20
C GLY A 661 -2.67 24.91 -20.01
N THR A 662 -3.22 23.84 -19.43
CA THR A 662 -2.44 22.64 -19.09
C THR A 662 -1.99 21.85 -20.32
N ARG A 663 -2.86 21.66 -21.32
CA ARG A 663 -2.49 20.97 -22.56
C ARG A 663 -1.57 21.84 -23.40
N LEU A 664 -1.76 23.16 -23.41
CA LEU A 664 -0.81 24.08 -24.02
C LEU A 664 0.58 23.93 -23.39
N SER A 665 0.66 23.83 -22.07
CA SER A 665 1.92 23.60 -21.36
C SER A 665 2.63 22.31 -21.77
N SER A 666 1.88 21.23 -22.01
CA SER A 666 2.42 19.97 -22.56
C SER A 666 3.15 20.20 -23.89
N HIS A 667 2.53 20.94 -24.80
CA HIS A 667 3.10 21.20 -26.13
C HIS A 667 4.32 22.11 -26.06
N ILE A 668 4.30 23.13 -25.20
CA ILE A 668 5.47 23.98 -24.95
C ILE A 668 6.62 23.12 -24.41
N THR A 669 6.34 22.30 -23.39
CA THR A 669 7.35 21.46 -22.74
C THR A 669 7.98 20.46 -23.70
N GLN A 670 7.18 19.74 -24.49
CA GLN A 670 7.69 18.73 -25.43
C GLN A 670 8.56 19.33 -26.53
N LYS A 671 8.34 20.60 -26.89
CA LYS A 671 9.04 21.24 -28.00
C LYS A 671 10.20 22.14 -27.58
N PHE A 672 10.01 22.92 -26.53
CA PHE A 672 10.97 23.94 -26.07
C PHE A 672 11.55 23.64 -24.69
N GLY A 673 11.12 22.56 -24.03
CA GLY A 673 11.37 22.36 -22.60
C GLY A 673 10.59 23.35 -21.74
N MET A 674 10.78 23.29 -20.42
CA MET A 674 10.04 24.15 -19.48
C MET A 674 10.46 25.62 -19.52
N THR A 675 11.68 25.92 -19.97
CA THR A 675 12.29 27.26 -19.90
C THR A 675 12.74 27.81 -21.26
N GLY A 676 12.49 27.09 -22.36
CA GLY A 676 13.00 27.48 -23.68
C GLY A 676 12.27 28.67 -24.32
N LEU A 677 11.07 29.01 -23.84
CA LEU A 677 10.36 30.23 -24.25
C LEU A 677 10.61 31.37 -23.27
N LYS A 678 10.74 32.59 -23.79
CA LYS A 678 10.76 33.80 -22.97
C LYS A 678 9.42 33.98 -22.27
N GLU A 679 9.41 34.57 -21.09
CA GLU A 679 8.18 34.86 -20.34
C GLU A 679 7.13 35.57 -21.20
N ALA A 680 5.87 35.18 -21.00
CA ALA A 680 4.70 35.70 -21.70
C ALA A 680 4.79 35.66 -23.23
N THR A 681 5.50 34.67 -23.80
CA THR A 681 5.50 34.43 -25.26
C THR A 681 4.10 34.13 -25.77
N ILE A 682 3.32 33.34 -25.05
CA ILE A 682 1.90 33.09 -25.33
C ILE A 682 1.09 33.66 -24.18
N THR A 683 0.35 34.74 -24.43
CA THR A 683 -0.55 35.35 -23.45
C THR A 683 -1.99 35.04 -23.83
N VAL A 684 -2.75 34.41 -22.94
CA VAL A 684 -4.18 34.12 -23.12
C VAL A 684 -4.97 34.97 -22.13
N ARG A 685 -5.77 35.90 -22.64
CA ARG A 685 -6.70 36.71 -21.84
C ARG A 685 -8.05 35.99 -21.77
N LEU A 686 -8.53 35.76 -20.56
CA LEU A 686 -9.77 35.04 -20.27
C LEU A 686 -10.73 35.98 -19.55
N ARG A 687 -11.99 36.06 -19.99
CA ARG A 687 -13.02 36.85 -19.30
C ARG A 687 -14.14 35.94 -18.77
N GLY A 688 -14.43 36.00 -17.48
CA GLY A 688 -15.44 35.17 -16.82
C GLY A 688 -14.92 34.47 -15.57
N SER A 689 -15.38 33.24 -15.32
CA SER A 689 -15.01 32.44 -14.14
C SER A 689 -14.30 31.18 -14.60
N ALA A 690 -13.03 30.99 -14.25
CA ALA A 690 -12.29 29.80 -14.66
C ALA A 690 -12.67 28.57 -13.80
N GLY A 691 -12.85 27.42 -14.44
CA GLY A 691 -13.05 26.16 -13.73
C GLY A 691 -11.82 25.68 -12.98
N GLN A 692 -11.95 24.51 -12.36
CA GLN A 692 -10.88 23.88 -11.57
C GLN A 692 -9.58 23.72 -12.36
N SER A 693 -8.45 23.83 -11.66
CA SER A 693 -7.09 23.59 -12.19
C SER A 693 -6.63 24.57 -13.29
N LEU A 694 -7.09 25.83 -13.26
CA LEU A 694 -6.60 26.88 -14.15
C LEU A 694 -5.06 26.97 -14.12
N GLY A 695 -4.42 26.86 -15.28
CA GLY A 695 -2.97 26.97 -15.42
C GLY A 695 -2.20 25.83 -14.72
N ALA A 696 -2.84 24.70 -14.45
CA ALA A 696 -2.15 23.57 -13.82
C ALA A 696 -0.97 23.13 -14.70
N PHE A 697 0.19 22.97 -14.07
CA PHE A 697 1.47 22.62 -14.70
C PHE A 697 1.92 23.59 -15.81
N ALA A 698 1.46 24.85 -15.80
CA ALA A 698 1.92 25.85 -16.76
C ALA A 698 3.45 26.07 -16.65
N VAL A 699 4.12 26.14 -17.79
CA VAL A 699 5.57 26.37 -17.90
C VAL A 699 5.87 27.79 -18.37
N GLN A 700 7.14 28.16 -18.25
CA GLN A 700 7.62 29.47 -18.65
C GLN A 700 7.27 29.76 -20.12
N GLY A 701 6.76 30.96 -20.34
CA GLY A 701 6.33 31.44 -21.65
C GLY A 701 4.82 31.38 -21.87
N LEU A 702 4.07 30.65 -21.04
CA LEU A 702 2.62 30.77 -20.96
C LEU A 702 2.23 31.80 -19.90
N LYS A 703 1.40 32.77 -20.27
CA LYS A 703 0.76 33.71 -19.35
C LYS A 703 -0.76 33.66 -19.51
N LEU A 704 -1.47 33.49 -18.40
CA LEU A 704 -2.94 33.49 -18.36
C LEU A 704 -3.43 34.71 -17.57
N ASP A 705 -4.11 35.63 -18.22
CA ASP A 705 -4.73 36.79 -17.58
C ASP A 705 -6.24 36.54 -17.43
N VAL A 706 -6.75 36.40 -16.21
CA VAL A 706 -8.19 36.21 -15.97
C VAL A 706 -8.85 37.50 -15.47
N TYR A 707 -9.76 38.03 -16.26
CA TYR A 707 -10.61 39.18 -15.93
C TYR A 707 -11.95 38.67 -15.39
N GLY A 708 -11.97 38.40 -14.08
CA GLY A 708 -13.10 37.83 -13.33
C GLY A 708 -12.60 37.07 -12.10
N ASP A 709 -12.92 35.78 -12.02
CA ASP A 709 -12.53 34.90 -10.89
C ASP A 709 -12.11 33.48 -11.36
N ALA A 710 -11.66 32.64 -10.43
CA ALA A 710 -11.30 31.25 -10.68
C ALA A 710 -11.68 30.37 -9.48
N ASN A 711 -11.94 29.08 -9.76
CA ASN A 711 -12.19 28.05 -8.75
C ASN A 711 -10.86 27.50 -8.19
N ASP A 712 -10.91 26.40 -7.43
CA ASP A 712 -9.73 25.81 -6.78
C ASP A 712 -8.62 25.40 -7.75
N TYR A 713 -7.45 25.15 -7.16
CA TYR A 713 -6.27 24.61 -7.84
C TYR A 713 -5.65 25.50 -8.92
N VAL A 714 -5.84 26.83 -8.85
CA VAL A 714 -5.10 27.79 -9.68
C VAL A 714 -3.59 27.57 -9.53
N GLY A 715 -2.89 27.40 -10.65
CA GLY A 715 -1.44 27.19 -10.64
C GLY A 715 -1.00 25.89 -9.96
N LYS A 716 -1.88 24.88 -9.90
CA LYS A 716 -1.53 23.55 -9.38
C LYS A 716 -0.30 23.00 -10.09
N GLY A 717 0.78 22.78 -9.33
CA GLY A 717 2.05 22.30 -9.88
C GLY A 717 2.70 23.25 -10.91
N LEU A 718 2.48 24.57 -10.78
CA LEU A 718 3.10 25.59 -11.61
C LEU A 718 4.60 25.31 -11.80
N SER A 719 5.06 25.32 -13.05
CA SER A 719 6.36 24.81 -13.50
C SER A 719 7.18 25.85 -14.29
N GLY A 720 6.94 27.14 -14.03
CA GLY A 720 7.54 28.30 -14.68
C GLY A 720 6.54 29.45 -14.72
#